data_AF-A0A1S3JBL4-F1
#
_entry.id   AF-A0A1S3JBL4-F1
#
_cell.length_a   1.000
_cell.length_b   1.000
_cell.length_c   1.000
_cell.angle_alpha   90.00
_cell.angle_beta   90.00
_cell.angle_gamma   90.00
#
_symmetry.space_group_name_H-M   'P 1'
#
loop_
_entity.id
_entity.type
_entity.pdbx_description
1 polymer ?
#
loop_
_entity_poly.entity_id
_entity_poly.type
_entity_poly.pdbx_seq_one_letter_code
_entity_poly.pdbx_strand_id
1 'polypeptide(L)'
;MILQHAQNAYEVLSNSGDGIVFGGALLILLLLPVLYFINLRPDNHNYKRNIRKLGNDDRNKVDWSGTELGTINNLKCLENFNSIRVLDVSRNKRTCLPKTLPPLLETLHLGWNRLSKLPVSVTKLEKLTWLHVANNPIKKIPKRIKRLTNLQQFFVWSCGIEKVPDEIGNLGNLEVLDVSHNAITHFPRGVLKLQNLKWLDINNNRLTEIPEQIASLQFLESLRIHKNMLETIPDAVGRLSNLTELNVSNNQLTAIPVFIVDNLTKLKIFDIRHNQITHLPSLQKLVQLKKFDFVKNPLQEPPLEVCELGVEAILQYQHDMKLYDRIGARYGRRQVVFVVGESEVGKTSFCESLRLCHAFVTERGDYTTVVNESFISDGNTVFNFWDFGGHEMYKVICPLLLRQNAVVILMFDLSKYDCTCTTNAYLNSIGFWILKLQSRIPGVKVMIVGSKSDLLTKEEIKSRIQHVTERVNHYQEQVYKKNIGRKLKEVETQLKSKRIWKREERQKLEMKRKSLENKLDNMLCINKKFFTISSLKYHGILEIRKELQGIANENALLLPPNWVEFADEVMKHKTKAQTEGNLKPQSLHMSVGDAYRIWEHCNGYRTTQRTWFQPLKDAFDTVSKFIKTHSKKKAFETQLDFLHKWGCILWHRQNSRLCDSVIHDTGRMIDFLKRVFDYKLFETLKEEKARGLYTCTKTRFDREMHLLKKGVLIPRLMANILADFEDNEQDFLFSLLQEFDLCYQVRFGKGTQGLYFPWYLFKQEEPEDLPHVWPSVLEDDQIQLQVEFHFLIVVPISYFEKLQGRLHCRGCSFEDSQRRDWCNGMFTRYGSSRILIRRDQGDNEGKIEVAVRGKIVDFEDLWKILCWIYTEVQDLLTEYPGETADVIYLCPACIKEGSKEPLTIPWDTVTTLPAFASFRHCIMSNTVACHGQANAPQIPAAFHYPVLSSKGCCKQLREYEKICKKKCAQKDQVKKGCIRKKNSKRGKKATVVNLKEEHHHQHNETINISGSNGVHIGDTNITNVQQSEVTTS
;
A
#
# COMPACT_ATOMS: atom_id res chain seq x y z
N MET A 1 17.23 -11.96 -0.39
CA MET A 1 16.41 -13.04 0.24
C MET A 1 17.18 -14.35 0.38
N ILE A 2 17.17 -15.33 -0.55
CA ILE A 2 17.81 -16.65 -0.28
C ILE A 2 19.33 -16.50 0.01
N LEU A 3 20.06 -15.76 -0.82
CA LEU A 3 21.48 -15.43 -0.55
C LEU A 3 21.67 -14.64 0.76
N GLN A 4 20.71 -13.79 1.13
CA GLN A 4 20.73 -13.04 2.39
C GLN A 4 20.61 -14.01 3.57
N HIS A 5 19.59 -14.89 3.58
CA HIS A 5 19.44 -15.89 4.62
C HIS A 5 20.58 -16.91 4.64
N ALA A 6 21.24 -17.17 3.51
CA ALA A 6 22.46 -17.98 3.48
C ALA A 6 23.66 -17.25 4.12
N GLN A 7 23.85 -15.95 3.88
CA GLN A 7 24.85 -15.14 4.57
C GLN A 7 24.56 -15.03 6.08
N ASN A 8 23.35 -14.63 6.47
CA ASN A 8 22.94 -14.55 7.87
C ASN A 8 23.04 -15.92 8.59
N ALA A 9 22.76 -17.04 7.90
CA ALA A 9 22.96 -18.38 8.47
C ALA A 9 24.44 -18.76 8.59
N TYR A 10 25.28 -18.34 7.64
CA TYR A 10 26.73 -18.54 7.68
C TYR A 10 27.37 -17.75 8.84
N GLU A 11 26.99 -16.49 9.02
CA GLU A 11 27.44 -15.63 10.14
C GLU A 11 26.98 -16.14 11.51
N VAL A 12 25.81 -16.78 11.60
CA VAL A 12 25.35 -17.44 12.83
C VAL A 12 26.12 -18.74 13.10
N LEU A 13 26.38 -19.55 12.07
CA LEU A 13 27.12 -20.81 12.21
C LEU A 13 28.62 -20.64 12.43
N SER A 14 29.23 -19.53 11.98
CA SER A 14 30.65 -19.23 12.23
C SER A 14 30.96 -18.86 13.68
N ASN A 15 29.94 -18.52 14.47
CA ASN A 15 30.09 -18.13 15.88
C ASN A 15 29.87 -19.29 16.87
N SER A 16 29.52 -20.49 16.38
CA SER A 16 29.46 -21.74 17.16
C SER A 16 30.63 -22.64 16.77
N GLY A 17 31.52 -22.96 17.72
CA GLY A 17 32.88 -23.47 17.46
C GLY A 17 33.02 -24.79 16.66
N ASP A 18 31.96 -25.59 16.54
CA ASP A 18 31.99 -26.92 15.92
C ASP A 18 31.39 -26.98 14.48
N GLY A 19 31.29 -25.83 13.80
CA GLY A 19 30.48 -25.69 12.58
C GLY A 19 31.04 -26.28 11.26
N ILE A 20 32.33 -26.62 11.18
CA ILE A 20 33.05 -26.79 9.89
C ILE A 20 32.51 -27.94 9.02
N VAL A 21 32.17 -29.08 9.62
CA VAL A 21 31.76 -30.29 8.85
C VAL A 21 30.29 -30.21 8.40
N PHE A 22 29.39 -29.69 9.25
CA PHE A 22 27.96 -29.61 8.92
C PHE A 22 27.59 -28.43 8.02
N GLY A 23 28.28 -27.29 8.13
CA GLY A 23 28.01 -26.12 7.29
C GLY A 23 28.20 -26.39 5.80
N GLY A 24 29.28 -27.09 5.43
CA GLY A 24 29.59 -27.43 4.04
C GLY A 24 28.54 -28.30 3.36
N ALA A 25 28.06 -29.35 4.05
CA ALA A 25 27.05 -30.27 3.51
C ALA A 25 25.70 -29.56 3.23
N LEU A 26 25.26 -28.69 4.15
CA LEU A 26 24.02 -27.94 3.98
C LEU A 26 24.12 -26.90 2.85
N LEU A 27 25.28 -26.23 2.73
CA LEU A 27 25.54 -25.28 1.65
C LEU A 27 25.53 -25.96 0.28
N ILE A 28 26.16 -27.14 0.15
CA ILE A 28 26.18 -27.92 -1.09
C ILE A 28 24.77 -28.38 -1.48
N LEU A 29 23.97 -28.91 -0.54
CA LEU A 29 22.59 -29.34 -0.82
C LEU A 29 21.65 -28.19 -1.20
N LEU A 30 21.82 -27.00 -0.61
CA LEU A 30 21.05 -25.80 -1.00
C LEU A 30 21.56 -25.16 -2.30
N LEU A 31 22.84 -25.31 -2.63
CA LEU A 31 23.43 -24.76 -3.85
C LEU A 31 23.30 -25.68 -5.06
N LEU A 32 23.15 -27.00 -4.92
CA LEU A 32 23.03 -27.92 -6.07
C LEU A 32 21.90 -27.54 -7.04
N PRO A 33 20.65 -27.24 -6.61
CA PRO A 33 19.60 -26.75 -7.50
C PRO A 33 19.88 -25.36 -8.08
N VAL A 34 20.68 -24.54 -7.38
CA VAL A 34 20.97 -23.14 -7.75
C VAL A 34 22.11 -23.06 -8.75
N LEU A 35 23.18 -23.84 -8.56
CA LEU A 35 24.33 -23.96 -9.48
C LEU A 35 23.93 -24.62 -10.80
N TYR A 36 23.03 -25.62 -10.76
CA TYR A 36 22.45 -26.21 -11.97
C TYR A 36 21.64 -25.19 -12.80
N PHE A 37 21.05 -24.17 -12.15
CA PHE A 37 20.37 -23.06 -12.82
C PHE A 37 21.26 -21.84 -13.15
N ILE A 38 22.40 -21.67 -12.48
CA ILE A 38 23.33 -20.55 -12.72
C ILE A 38 24.12 -20.74 -14.02
N ASN A 39 24.43 -21.98 -14.42
CA ASN A 39 25.21 -22.30 -15.62
C ASN A 39 24.47 -22.09 -16.97
N LEU A 40 23.36 -21.36 -17.00
CA LEU A 40 22.65 -20.97 -18.23
C LEU A 40 22.45 -19.44 -18.33
N ARG A 41 23.56 -18.72 -18.54
CA ARG A 41 23.57 -17.34 -19.06
C ARG A 41 24.39 -17.21 -20.34
N PRO A 42 23.75 -17.03 -21.51
CA PRO A 42 24.42 -16.50 -22.70
C PRO A 42 24.36 -14.96 -22.73
N ASP A 43 25.20 -14.28 -21.94
CA ASP A 43 25.42 -12.83 -22.09
C ASP A 43 26.27 -12.58 -23.35
N ASN A 44 25.61 -12.32 -24.48
CA ASN A 44 26.21 -12.43 -25.81
C ASN A 44 26.49 -11.07 -26.47
N HIS A 45 27.73 -10.60 -26.35
CA HIS A 45 28.19 -9.40 -27.07
C HIS A 45 29.49 -9.62 -27.87
N ASN A 46 29.68 -10.80 -28.50
CA ASN A 46 30.80 -11.03 -29.43
C ASN A 46 30.57 -12.08 -30.54
N TYR A 47 29.34 -12.16 -31.08
CA TYR A 47 28.91 -13.23 -32.01
C TYR A 47 29.40 -13.08 -33.47
N LYS A 48 30.72 -12.94 -33.67
CA LYS A 48 31.40 -13.08 -34.98
C LYS A 48 32.68 -13.93 -34.98
N ARG A 49 33.09 -14.54 -33.85
CA ARG A 49 34.33 -15.37 -33.79
C ARG A 49 34.19 -16.82 -33.30
N ASN A 50 33.10 -17.20 -32.65
CA ASN A 50 33.00 -18.52 -31.98
C ASN A 50 32.36 -19.64 -32.83
N ILE A 51 32.84 -19.81 -34.07
CA ILE A 51 32.61 -21.04 -34.88
C ILE A 51 33.85 -21.96 -34.84
N ARG A 52 34.95 -21.52 -34.21
CA ARG A 52 36.23 -22.28 -34.12
C ARG A 52 36.76 -22.49 -32.69
N LYS A 53 35.90 -22.36 -31.66
CA LYS A 53 36.23 -22.71 -30.27
C LYS A 53 35.03 -23.33 -29.54
N LEU A 54 34.83 -24.63 -29.75
CA LEU A 54 34.15 -25.52 -28.81
C LEU A 54 35.24 -26.37 -28.13
N GLY A 55 35.23 -26.43 -26.80
CA GLY A 55 36.04 -27.38 -26.04
C GLY A 55 35.53 -28.82 -26.24
N ASN A 56 36.32 -29.82 -25.85
CA ASN A 56 35.98 -31.21 -26.16
C ASN A 56 34.75 -31.76 -25.41
N ASP A 57 34.36 -31.14 -24.28
CA ASP A 57 33.32 -31.67 -23.39
C ASP A 57 31.88 -31.34 -23.80
N ASP A 58 31.66 -30.29 -24.60
CA ASP A 58 30.30 -29.80 -24.93
C ASP A 58 29.65 -30.45 -26.17
N ARG A 59 30.30 -31.45 -26.79
CA ARG A 59 29.91 -32.03 -28.10
C ARG A 59 28.49 -32.59 -28.22
N ASN A 60 27.78 -32.78 -27.11
CA ASN A 60 26.43 -33.34 -27.06
C ASN A 60 25.33 -32.32 -26.67
N LYS A 61 25.67 -31.03 -26.54
CA LYS A 61 24.75 -29.94 -26.20
C LYS A 61 24.74 -28.86 -27.28
N VAL A 62 23.56 -28.30 -27.58
CA VAL A 62 23.39 -27.20 -28.54
C VAL A 62 22.40 -26.18 -27.99
N ASP A 63 22.87 -24.96 -27.74
CA ASP A 63 22.03 -23.79 -27.40
C ASP A 63 21.97 -22.83 -28.59
N TRP A 64 20.78 -22.70 -29.18
CA TRP A 64 20.41 -21.69 -30.18
C TRP A 64 19.24 -20.82 -29.68
N SER A 65 19.13 -20.62 -28.36
CA SER A 65 18.12 -19.76 -27.76
C SER A 65 18.29 -18.30 -28.17
N GLY A 66 17.18 -17.62 -28.42
CA GLY A 66 17.15 -16.16 -28.66
C GLY A 66 17.89 -15.64 -29.91
N THR A 67 18.34 -16.50 -30.82
CA THR A 67 19.05 -16.06 -32.03
C THR A 67 18.14 -15.23 -32.95
N GLU A 68 18.56 -14.02 -33.34
CA GLU A 68 17.75 -13.15 -34.22
C GLU A 68 17.58 -13.66 -35.66
N LEU A 69 18.23 -14.77 -36.01
CA LEU A 69 18.58 -15.15 -37.36
C LEU A 69 17.42 -15.82 -38.13
N GLY A 70 16.79 -15.05 -39.01
CA GLY A 70 16.05 -15.59 -40.16
C GLY A 70 16.92 -16.37 -41.16
N THR A 71 18.23 -16.44 -40.92
CA THR A 71 19.26 -17.06 -41.78
C THR A 71 19.56 -18.52 -41.45
N ILE A 72 19.15 -19.07 -40.30
CA ILE A 72 19.30 -20.51 -40.03
C ILE A 72 18.17 -21.28 -40.74
N ASN A 73 18.33 -21.46 -42.04
CA ASN A 73 17.69 -22.54 -42.82
C ASN A 73 18.40 -23.89 -42.61
N ASN A 74 19.59 -23.89 -41.99
CA ASN A 74 20.43 -25.06 -41.74
C ASN A 74 19.90 -26.00 -40.64
N LEU A 75 18.63 -25.89 -40.24
CA LEU A 75 17.98 -26.90 -39.39
C LEU A 75 17.86 -28.26 -40.09
N LYS A 76 17.99 -28.33 -41.44
CA LYS A 76 18.25 -29.59 -42.16
C LYS A 76 19.48 -30.33 -41.63
N CYS A 77 20.53 -29.61 -41.21
CA CYS A 77 21.78 -30.23 -40.79
C CYS A 77 21.68 -30.95 -39.42
N LEU A 78 20.60 -30.77 -38.65
CA LEU A 78 20.37 -31.55 -37.42
C LEU A 78 20.26 -33.06 -37.68
N GLU A 79 19.89 -33.47 -38.90
CA GLU A 79 19.88 -34.87 -39.33
C GLU A 79 21.26 -35.53 -39.26
N ASN A 80 22.34 -34.75 -39.30
CA ASN A 80 23.72 -35.25 -39.29
C ASN A 80 24.35 -35.29 -37.88
N PHE A 81 23.71 -34.70 -36.86
CA PHE A 81 24.26 -34.58 -35.51
C PHE A 81 23.64 -35.58 -34.53
N ASN A 82 23.83 -36.88 -34.82
CA ASN A 82 23.23 -37.98 -34.06
C ASN A 82 23.66 -38.09 -32.58
N SER A 83 24.70 -37.37 -32.15
CA SER A 83 25.19 -37.37 -30.76
C SER A 83 24.52 -36.36 -29.82
N ILE A 84 23.69 -35.43 -30.34
CA ILE A 84 23.09 -34.38 -29.50
C ILE A 84 22.07 -34.98 -28.53
N ARG A 85 22.28 -34.71 -27.24
CA ARG A 85 21.41 -35.06 -26.11
C ARG A 85 20.59 -33.87 -25.61
N VAL A 86 21.13 -32.65 -25.71
CA VAL A 86 20.45 -31.42 -25.26
C VAL A 86 20.34 -30.42 -26.41
N LEU A 87 19.13 -29.96 -26.70
CA LEU A 87 18.85 -28.95 -27.72
C LEU A 87 17.93 -27.84 -27.19
N ASP A 88 18.45 -26.60 -27.11
CA ASP A 88 17.65 -25.40 -26.90
C ASP A 88 17.47 -24.63 -28.22
N VAL A 89 16.23 -24.41 -28.63
CA VAL A 89 15.83 -23.52 -29.74
C VAL A 89 14.73 -22.55 -29.31
N SER A 90 14.66 -22.24 -28.02
CA SER A 90 13.68 -21.36 -27.39
C SER A 90 13.87 -19.88 -27.75
N ARG A 91 12.87 -19.04 -27.45
CA ARG A 91 12.90 -17.56 -27.63
C ARG A 91 13.13 -17.09 -29.07
N ASN A 92 13.01 -17.98 -30.06
CA ASN A 92 13.13 -17.66 -31.48
C ASN A 92 11.77 -17.26 -32.10
N LYS A 93 11.75 -16.81 -33.35
CA LYS A 93 10.52 -16.41 -34.06
C LYS A 93 9.86 -17.59 -34.83
N ARG A 94 10.18 -18.86 -34.51
CA ARG A 94 9.88 -20.04 -35.35
C ARG A 94 8.40 -20.44 -35.32
N THR A 95 7.81 -20.62 -36.50
CA THR A 95 6.45 -21.15 -36.69
C THR A 95 6.40 -22.67 -36.85
N CYS A 96 7.53 -23.31 -37.15
CA CYS A 96 7.67 -24.76 -37.32
C CYS A 96 9.05 -25.26 -36.85
N LEU A 97 9.16 -26.58 -36.68
CA LEU A 97 10.41 -27.32 -36.48
C LEU A 97 10.73 -28.14 -37.74
N PRO A 98 11.98 -28.61 -37.92
CA PRO A 98 12.30 -29.60 -38.94
C PRO A 98 11.44 -30.88 -38.81
N LYS A 99 11.31 -31.63 -39.91
CA LYS A 99 10.56 -32.90 -39.99
C LYS A 99 11.18 -34.02 -39.13
N THR A 100 12.39 -33.77 -38.64
CA THR A 100 13.41 -34.69 -38.18
C THR A 100 14.20 -33.98 -37.10
N LEU A 101 14.54 -34.69 -36.02
CA LEU A 101 15.28 -34.19 -34.86
C LEU A 101 16.27 -35.29 -34.44
N PRO A 102 17.42 -34.96 -33.80
CA PRO A 102 18.39 -35.97 -33.38
C PRO A 102 17.73 -37.04 -32.47
N PRO A 103 17.89 -38.34 -32.75
CA PRO A 103 17.11 -39.38 -32.09
C PRO A 103 17.51 -39.64 -30.63
N LEU A 104 18.72 -39.23 -30.24
CA LEU A 104 19.26 -39.39 -28.88
C LEU A 104 18.99 -38.19 -27.95
N LEU A 105 18.04 -37.31 -28.29
CA LEU A 105 17.67 -36.19 -27.43
C LEU A 105 17.06 -36.66 -26.11
N GLU A 106 17.67 -36.20 -25.02
CA GLU A 106 17.24 -36.34 -23.63
C GLU A 106 16.52 -35.06 -23.16
N THR A 107 17.00 -33.88 -23.59
CA THR A 107 16.42 -32.57 -23.24
C THR A 107 16.13 -31.72 -24.48
N LEU A 108 14.90 -31.19 -24.57
CA LEU A 108 14.46 -30.34 -25.68
C LEU A 108 13.69 -29.10 -25.19
N HIS A 109 14.23 -27.91 -25.48
CA HIS A 109 13.59 -26.63 -25.18
C HIS A 109 13.12 -25.92 -26.46
N LEU A 110 11.82 -25.73 -26.57
CA LEU A 110 11.07 -25.13 -27.68
C LEU A 110 10.29 -23.87 -27.26
N GLY A 111 10.37 -23.48 -25.98
CA GLY A 111 9.55 -22.42 -25.40
C GLY A 111 9.71 -21.04 -26.02
N TRP A 112 8.72 -20.16 -25.86
CA TRP A 112 8.70 -18.79 -26.40
C TRP A 112 8.97 -18.70 -27.92
N ASN A 113 8.31 -19.58 -28.69
CA ASN A 113 8.34 -19.57 -30.16
C ASN A 113 6.96 -19.17 -30.72
N ARG A 114 6.65 -19.55 -31.98
CA ARG A 114 5.36 -19.36 -32.64
C ARG A 114 4.78 -20.68 -33.17
N LEU A 115 5.13 -21.80 -32.55
CA LEU A 115 4.68 -23.14 -32.99
C LEU A 115 3.16 -23.26 -32.83
N SER A 116 2.45 -23.45 -33.94
CA SER A 116 0.99 -23.58 -33.96
C SER A 116 0.47 -24.98 -33.62
N LYS A 117 1.38 -25.97 -33.57
CA LYS A 117 1.15 -27.38 -33.20
C LYS A 117 2.45 -27.96 -32.64
N LEU A 118 2.38 -28.91 -31.72
CA LEU A 118 3.53 -29.76 -31.37
C LEU A 118 3.70 -30.83 -32.47
N PRO A 119 4.82 -30.88 -33.21
CA PRO A 119 4.95 -31.76 -34.37
C PRO A 119 5.23 -33.21 -33.97
N VAL A 120 4.76 -34.13 -34.82
CA VAL A 120 4.88 -35.60 -34.60
C VAL A 120 6.33 -36.08 -34.53
N SER A 121 7.29 -35.32 -35.07
CA SER A 121 8.73 -35.58 -34.92
C SER A 121 9.19 -35.60 -33.45
N VAL A 122 8.64 -34.73 -32.59
CA VAL A 122 8.93 -34.76 -31.14
C VAL A 122 8.43 -36.06 -30.52
N THR A 123 7.28 -36.59 -30.96
CA THR A 123 6.73 -37.88 -30.46
C THR A 123 7.46 -39.14 -30.96
N LYS A 124 8.66 -38.98 -31.55
CA LYS A 124 9.61 -40.06 -31.87
C LYS A 124 10.86 -40.05 -30.98
N LEU A 125 11.02 -39.05 -30.11
CA LEU A 125 12.21 -38.89 -29.26
C LEU A 125 12.10 -39.75 -28.01
N GLU A 126 12.18 -41.07 -28.16
CA GLU A 126 11.88 -42.04 -27.09
C GLU A 126 12.88 -41.99 -25.93
N LYS A 127 14.02 -41.29 -26.07
CA LYS A 127 14.99 -40.99 -24.99
C LYS A 127 14.71 -39.70 -24.21
N LEU A 128 13.70 -38.92 -24.59
CA LEU A 128 13.46 -37.59 -24.03
C LEU A 128 12.96 -37.64 -22.59
N THR A 129 13.73 -37.10 -21.65
CA THR A 129 13.40 -36.94 -20.23
C THR A 129 12.85 -35.54 -19.92
N TRP A 130 13.24 -34.50 -20.67
CA TRP A 130 12.77 -33.13 -20.48
C TRP A 130 12.20 -32.52 -21.76
N LEU A 131 10.95 -32.04 -21.72
CA LEU A 131 10.30 -31.32 -22.82
C LEU A 131 9.72 -29.99 -22.33
N HIS A 132 10.20 -28.88 -22.90
CA HIS A 132 9.69 -27.53 -22.61
C HIS A 132 9.17 -26.87 -23.89
N VAL A 133 7.88 -26.56 -23.95
CA VAL A 133 7.16 -26.08 -25.14
C VAL A 133 6.32 -24.82 -24.90
N ALA A 134 6.32 -24.30 -23.67
CA ALA A 134 5.51 -23.20 -23.20
C ALA A 134 5.59 -21.91 -24.04
N ASN A 135 4.57 -21.05 -23.95
CA ASN A 135 4.48 -19.79 -24.72
C ASN A 135 4.59 -20.03 -26.24
N ASN A 136 3.80 -20.98 -26.73
CA ASN A 136 3.62 -21.31 -28.15
C ASN A 136 2.12 -21.57 -28.41
N PRO A 137 1.51 -21.06 -29.49
CA PRO A 137 0.08 -21.20 -29.79
C PRO A 137 -0.32 -22.61 -30.27
N ILE A 138 0.07 -23.65 -29.54
CA ILE A 138 -0.03 -25.08 -29.89
C ILE A 138 -1.48 -25.60 -29.86
N LYS A 139 -2.33 -25.06 -28.97
CA LYS A 139 -3.74 -25.41 -28.72
C LYS A 139 -4.07 -26.85 -28.31
N LYS A 140 -3.32 -27.87 -28.77
CA LYS A 140 -3.60 -29.29 -28.51
C LYS A 140 -2.30 -30.10 -28.38
N ILE A 141 -2.19 -30.89 -27.31
CA ILE A 141 -1.14 -31.92 -27.17
C ILE A 141 -1.55 -33.13 -28.03
N PRO A 142 -0.67 -33.70 -28.87
CA PRO A 142 -1.02 -34.83 -29.72
C PRO A 142 -1.13 -36.13 -28.90
N LYS A 143 -2.16 -36.96 -29.19
CA LYS A 143 -2.36 -38.30 -28.59
C LYS A 143 -1.15 -39.25 -28.69
N ARG A 144 -0.21 -38.99 -29.61
CA ARG A 144 1.06 -39.72 -29.73
C ARG A 144 2.09 -39.39 -28.63
N ILE A 145 1.81 -38.43 -27.73
CA ILE A 145 2.67 -38.10 -26.58
C ILE A 145 3.02 -39.34 -25.74
N LYS A 146 2.12 -40.33 -25.64
CA LYS A 146 2.31 -41.63 -24.96
C LYS A 146 3.54 -42.47 -25.38
N ARG A 147 4.25 -42.09 -26.44
CA ARG A 147 5.53 -42.70 -26.84
C ARG A 147 6.73 -42.21 -26.02
N LEU A 148 6.63 -41.05 -25.37
CA LEU A 148 7.72 -40.47 -24.59
C LEU A 148 7.78 -41.07 -23.18
N THR A 149 7.83 -42.40 -23.07
CA THR A 149 7.72 -43.12 -21.79
C THR A 149 8.80 -42.78 -20.77
N ASN A 150 9.96 -42.27 -21.23
CA ASN A 150 11.06 -41.78 -20.39
C ASN A 150 10.90 -40.32 -19.93
N LEU A 151 9.83 -39.62 -20.33
CA LEU A 151 9.63 -38.21 -20.01
C LEU A 151 9.38 -38.02 -18.51
N GLN A 152 10.28 -37.28 -17.85
CA GLN A 152 10.25 -36.96 -16.44
C GLN A 152 9.67 -35.56 -16.17
N GLN A 153 9.92 -34.59 -17.06
CA GLN A 153 9.44 -33.21 -16.89
C GLN A 153 8.83 -32.64 -18.19
N PHE A 154 7.61 -32.12 -18.09
CA PHE A 154 6.87 -31.57 -19.23
C PHE A 154 6.25 -30.19 -18.92
N PHE A 155 6.74 -29.16 -19.60
CA PHE A 155 6.34 -27.77 -19.40
C PHE A 155 5.63 -27.20 -20.64
N VAL A 156 4.32 -27.02 -20.55
CA VAL A 156 3.41 -26.65 -21.65
C VAL A 156 2.42 -25.53 -21.25
N TRP A 157 2.90 -24.61 -20.42
CA TRP A 157 2.15 -23.44 -19.99
C TRP A 157 2.00 -22.37 -21.08
N SER A 158 0.96 -21.52 -20.98
CA SER A 158 0.75 -20.42 -21.95
C SER A 158 0.68 -20.92 -23.40
N CYS A 159 -0.04 -22.02 -23.63
CA CYS A 159 -0.15 -22.69 -24.93
C CYS A 159 -1.54 -22.64 -25.57
N GLY A 160 -2.52 -22.05 -24.88
CA GLY A 160 -3.92 -21.97 -25.32
C GLY A 160 -4.60 -23.34 -25.39
N ILE A 161 -4.22 -24.28 -24.53
CA ILE A 161 -4.74 -25.66 -24.53
C ILE A 161 -6.12 -25.73 -23.89
N GLU A 162 -7.09 -26.27 -24.62
CA GLU A 162 -8.46 -26.48 -24.15
C GLU A 162 -8.64 -27.82 -23.40
N LYS A 163 -7.88 -28.85 -23.80
CA LYS A 163 -7.92 -30.21 -23.23
C LYS A 163 -6.55 -30.89 -23.32
N VAL A 164 -6.11 -31.52 -22.23
CA VAL A 164 -4.96 -32.45 -22.21
C VAL A 164 -5.49 -33.85 -22.56
N PRO A 165 -4.85 -34.62 -23.46
CA PRO A 165 -5.31 -35.94 -23.84
C PRO A 165 -5.09 -36.97 -22.73
N ASP A 166 -6.00 -37.94 -22.57
CA ASP A 166 -5.86 -39.01 -21.57
C ASP A 166 -4.62 -39.89 -21.80
N GLU A 167 -4.11 -39.93 -23.04
CA GLU A 167 -2.82 -40.52 -23.39
C GLU A 167 -1.60 -39.89 -22.67
N ILE A 168 -1.77 -38.77 -21.95
CA ILE A 168 -0.74 -38.28 -21.01
C ILE A 168 -0.47 -39.30 -19.88
N GLY A 169 -1.48 -40.08 -19.46
CA GLY A 169 -1.38 -41.07 -18.38
C GLY A 169 -0.54 -42.30 -18.69
N ASN A 170 0.03 -42.39 -19.90
CA ASN A 170 1.00 -43.41 -20.29
C ASN A 170 2.45 -43.00 -19.98
N LEU A 171 2.71 -41.76 -19.54
CA LEU A 171 4.03 -41.24 -19.21
C LEU A 171 4.44 -41.65 -17.78
N GLY A 172 4.59 -42.94 -17.52
CA GLY A 172 4.76 -43.49 -16.16
C GLY A 172 5.93 -42.91 -15.36
N ASN A 173 6.95 -42.35 -16.01
CA ASN A 173 8.10 -41.72 -15.37
C ASN A 173 7.94 -40.20 -15.11
N LEU A 174 6.78 -39.59 -15.40
CA LEU A 174 6.60 -38.15 -15.31
C LEU A 174 6.51 -37.67 -13.85
N GLU A 175 7.53 -36.96 -13.39
CA GLU A 175 7.61 -36.36 -12.05
C GLU A 175 7.07 -34.92 -11.99
N VAL A 176 7.18 -34.17 -13.10
CA VAL A 176 6.77 -32.75 -13.19
C VAL A 176 5.89 -32.50 -14.39
N LEU A 177 4.69 -31.94 -14.15
CA LEU A 177 3.77 -31.51 -15.20
C LEU A 177 3.29 -30.07 -14.94
N ASP A 178 3.62 -29.17 -15.86
CA ASP A 178 3.14 -27.79 -15.87
C ASP A 178 2.28 -27.53 -17.11
N VAL A 179 0.98 -27.40 -16.88
CA VAL A 179 -0.08 -27.12 -17.87
C VAL A 179 -0.78 -25.78 -17.55
N SER A 180 -0.11 -24.89 -16.82
CA SER A 180 -0.65 -23.60 -16.37
C SER A 180 -0.97 -22.60 -17.49
N HIS A 181 -1.72 -21.55 -17.16
CA HIS A 181 -2.00 -20.43 -18.09
C HIS A 181 -2.60 -20.89 -19.44
N ASN A 182 -3.51 -21.87 -19.40
CA ASN A 182 -4.18 -22.46 -20.56
C ASN A 182 -5.69 -22.18 -20.49
N ALA A 183 -6.50 -22.95 -21.23
CA ALA A 183 -7.96 -22.82 -21.29
C ALA A 183 -8.66 -24.14 -20.88
N ILE A 184 -8.02 -24.93 -20.01
CA ILE A 184 -8.50 -26.25 -19.61
C ILE A 184 -9.73 -26.10 -18.72
N THR A 185 -10.86 -26.69 -19.12
CA THR A 185 -12.15 -26.57 -18.41
C THR A 185 -12.48 -27.72 -17.47
N HIS A 186 -11.86 -28.89 -17.65
CA HIS A 186 -12.13 -30.10 -16.85
C HIS A 186 -10.80 -30.74 -16.44
N PHE A 187 -10.75 -31.35 -15.26
CA PHE A 187 -9.52 -31.98 -14.77
C PHE A 187 -9.14 -33.17 -15.68
N PRO A 188 -7.90 -33.22 -16.21
CA PRO A 188 -7.51 -34.24 -17.18
C PRO A 188 -7.34 -35.62 -16.53
N ARG A 189 -8.30 -36.53 -16.75
CA ARG A 189 -8.34 -37.87 -16.13
C ARG A 189 -7.10 -38.71 -16.39
N GLY A 190 -6.44 -38.54 -17.55
CA GLY A 190 -5.13 -39.15 -17.81
C GLY A 190 -4.02 -38.80 -16.79
N VAL A 191 -4.01 -37.59 -16.21
CA VAL A 191 -3.00 -37.19 -15.21
C VAL A 191 -3.11 -38.03 -13.93
N LEU A 192 -4.32 -38.51 -13.61
CA LEU A 192 -4.64 -39.36 -12.45
C LEU A 192 -4.08 -40.80 -12.57
N LYS A 193 -3.24 -41.08 -13.58
CA LYS A 193 -2.51 -42.34 -13.75
C LYS A 193 -1.01 -42.18 -13.51
N LEU A 194 -0.53 -40.96 -13.30
CA LEU A 194 0.89 -40.62 -13.19
C LEU A 194 1.39 -40.82 -11.76
N GLN A 195 1.55 -42.08 -11.34
CA GLN A 195 1.89 -42.43 -9.95
C GLN A 195 3.17 -41.76 -9.44
N ASN A 196 4.17 -41.55 -10.30
CA ASN A 196 5.45 -40.90 -9.95
C ASN A 196 5.39 -39.35 -9.95
N LEU A 197 4.23 -38.72 -10.16
CA LEU A 197 4.10 -37.27 -10.25
C LEU A 197 4.30 -36.59 -8.89
N LYS A 198 5.35 -35.76 -8.78
CA LYS A 198 5.73 -35.01 -7.57
C LYS A 198 5.24 -33.57 -7.60
N TRP A 199 5.20 -32.93 -8.77
CA TRP A 199 4.72 -31.56 -8.93
C TRP A 199 3.73 -31.42 -10.09
N LEU A 200 2.53 -30.93 -9.77
CA LEU A 200 1.49 -30.58 -10.74
C LEU A 200 1.15 -29.09 -10.64
N ASP A 201 1.38 -28.36 -11.74
CA ASP A 201 0.91 -26.97 -11.90
C ASP A 201 -0.14 -26.89 -13.01
N ILE A 202 -1.36 -26.52 -12.62
CA ILE A 202 -2.52 -26.33 -13.51
C ILE A 202 -3.22 -24.99 -13.21
N ASN A 203 -2.49 -24.04 -12.60
CA ASN A 203 -3.00 -22.73 -12.25
C ASN A 203 -3.42 -21.90 -13.48
N ASN A 204 -4.30 -20.91 -13.27
CA ASN A 204 -4.75 -19.98 -14.31
C ASN A 204 -5.38 -20.70 -15.51
N ASN A 205 -6.37 -21.56 -15.24
CA ASN A 205 -7.17 -22.32 -16.20
C ASN A 205 -8.68 -22.01 -15.98
N ARG A 206 -9.59 -22.95 -16.27
CA ARG A 206 -11.05 -22.81 -16.11
C ARG A 206 -11.68 -24.05 -15.44
N LEU A 207 -10.96 -24.69 -14.52
CA LEU A 207 -11.44 -25.87 -13.81
C LEU A 207 -12.54 -25.51 -12.81
N THR A 208 -13.64 -26.28 -12.78
CA THR A 208 -14.72 -26.18 -11.80
C THR A 208 -14.61 -27.22 -10.68
N GLU A 209 -13.96 -28.36 -10.94
CA GLU A 209 -13.85 -29.50 -10.02
C GLU A 209 -12.42 -30.05 -9.91
N ILE A 210 -12.15 -30.75 -8.80
CA ILE A 210 -11.06 -31.71 -8.67
C ILE A 210 -11.69 -33.10 -8.47
N PRO A 211 -11.29 -34.14 -9.21
CA PRO A 211 -11.90 -35.46 -9.10
C PRO A 211 -11.34 -36.26 -7.91
N GLU A 212 -12.18 -37.08 -7.27
CA GLU A 212 -11.80 -37.99 -6.16
C GLU A 212 -10.58 -38.88 -6.46
N GLN A 213 -10.37 -39.26 -7.73
CA GLN A 213 -9.21 -40.08 -8.11
C GLN A 213 -7.87 -39.30 -8.05
N ILE A 214 -7.84 -38.02 -7.65
CA ILE A 214 -6.61 -37.28 -7.31
C ILE A 214 -5.80 -38.00 -6.22
N ALA A 215 -6.46 -38.72 -5.31
CA ALA A 215 -5.82 -39.53 -4.26
C ALA A 215 -4.89 -40.65 -4.79
N SER A 216 -4.91 -40.96 -6.09
CA SER A 216 -3.96 -41.89 -6.73
C SER A 216 -2.51 -41.35 -6.78
N LEU A 217 -2.33 -40.04 -6.72
CA LEU A 217 -1.03 -39.37 -6.87
C LEU A 217 -0.25 -39.35 -5.55
N GLN A 218 0.02 -40.54 -4.99
CA GLN A 218 0.60 -40.69 -3.65
C GLN A 218 1.97 -40.04 -3.46
N PHE A 219 2.73 -39.81 -4.53
CA PHE A 219 4.04 -39.13 -4.50
C PHE A 219 3.96 -37.60 -4.71
N LEU A 220 2.76 -37.00 -4.78
CA LEU A 220 2.61 -35.57 -5.05
C LEU A 220 3.05 -34.71 -3.85
N GLU A 221 4.08 -33.89 -4.06
CA GLU A 221 4.68 -32.96 -3.09
C GLU A 221 4.19 -31.51 -3.27
N SER A 222 3.76 -31.11 -4.47
CA SER A 222 3.24 -29.77 -4.75
C SER A 222 2.05 -29.79 -5.73
N LEU A 223 0.93 -29.19 -5.33
CA LEU A 223 -0.30 -29.05 -6.11
C LEU A 223 -0.69 -27.57 -6.20
N ARG A 224 -0.64 -27.03 -7.42
CA ARG A 224 -1.03 -25.65 -7.71
C ARG A 224 -2.19 -25.61 -8.70
N ILE A 225 -3.32 -25.11 -8.22
CA ILE A 225 -4.60 -25.03 -8.97
C ILE A 225 -5.27 -23.66 -8.77
N HIS A 226 -4.52 -22.68 -8.29
CA HIS A 226 -4.98 -21.31 -8.09
C HIS A 226 -5.40 -20.62 -9.40
N LYS A 227 -6.29 -19.61 -9.33
CA LYS A 227 -6.90 -18.97 -10.51
C LYS A 227 -7.64 -19.99 -11.40
N ASN A 228 -8.63 -20.64 -10.81
CA ASN A 228 -9.61 -21.47 -11.51
C ASN A 228 -11.01 -21.04 -11.04
N MET A 229 -12.03 -21.91 -11.15
CA MET A 229 -13.41 -21.64 -10.75
C MET A 229 -13.91 -22.67 -9.74
N LEU A 230 -13.00 -23.28 -8.96
CA LEU A 230 -13.32 -24.35 -8.01
C LEU A 230 -14.27 -23.86 -6.90
N GLU A 231 -15.39 -24.54 -6.71
CA GLU A 231 -16.35 -24.26 -5.63
C GLU A 231 -16.09 -25.11 -4.37
N THR A 232 -15.47 -26.29 -4.55
CA THR A 232 -15.10 -27.22 -3.48
C THR A 232 -13.71 -27.84 -3.71
N ILE A 233 -13.20 -28.51 -2.67
CA ILE A 233 -12.08 -29.46 -2.77
C ILE A 233 -12.60 -30.81 -2.27
N PRO A 234 -12.31 -31.95 -2.93
CA PRO A 234 -12.68 -33.28 -2.44
C PRO A 234 -11.79 -33.73 -1.27
N ASP A 235 -12.35 -34.57 -0.37
CA ASP A 235 -11.63 -35.18 0.75
C ASP A 235 -10.42 -36.03 0.28
N ALA A 236 -10.47 -36.53 -0.97
CA ALA A 236 -9.35 -37.15 -1.65
C ALA A 236 -8.04 -36.33 -1.64
N VAL A 237 -8.10 -34.99 -1.64
CA VAL A 237 -6.88 -34.16 -1.53
C VAL A 237 -6.19 -34.35 -0.18
N GLY A 238 -6.94 -34.63 0.89
CA GLY A 238 -6.41 -35.03 2.19
C GLY A 238 -5.70 -36.40 2.18
N ARG A 239 -5.84 -37.22 1.14
CA ARG A 239 -5.14 -38.51 1.02
C ARG A 239 -3.73 -38.38 0.40
N LEU A 240 -3.31 -37.17 0.02
CA LEU A 240 -2.00 -36.87 -0.56
C LEU A 240 -0.93 -36.69 0.53
N SER A 241 -0.62 -37.74 1.27
CA SER A 241 0.22 -37.70 2.49
C SER A 241 1.66 -37.15 2.33
N ASN A 242 2.12 -36.94 1.10
CA ASN A 242 3.41 -36.32 0.78
C ASN A 242 3.33 -34.81 0.46
N LEU A 243 2.14 -34.22 0.40
CA LEU A 243 1.96 -32.84 -0.06
C LEU A 243 2.58 -31.81 0.90
N THR A 244 3.48 -30.99 0.36
CA THR A 244 4.19 -29.91 1.07
C THR A 244 3.76 -28.51 0.63
N GLU A 245 3.18 -28.37 -0.56
CA GLU A 245 2.60 -27.13 -1.07
C GLU A 245 1.21 -27.38 -1.66
N LEU A 246 0.22 -26.61 -1.20
CA LEU A 246 -1.14 -26.55 -1.75
C LEU A 246 -1.52 -25.09 -2.02
N ASN A 247 -1.70 -24.73 -3.30
CA ASN A 247 -2.17 -23.39 -3.68
C ASN A 247 -3.50 -23.46 -4.45
N VAL A 248 -4.56 -23.05 -3.75
CA VAL A 248 -5.97 -23.06 -4.21
C VAL A 248 -6.56 -21.65 -4.22
N SER A 249 -5.73 -20.61 -4.08
CA SER A 249 -6.16 -19.21 -4.06
C SER A 249 -6.84 -18.77 -5.37
N ASN A 250 -7.64 -17.70 -5.35
CA ASN A 250 -8.36 -17.19 -6.52
C ASN A 250 -9.26 -18.28 -7.12
N ASN A 251 -10.22 -18.76 -6.34
CA ASN A 251 -11.26 -19.71 -6.70
C ASN A 251 -12.59 -19.26 -6.04
N GLN A 252 -13.58 -20.16 -5.91
CA GLN A 252 -14.90 -19.88 -5.35
C GLN A 252 -15.17 -20.71 -4.07
N LEU A 253 -14.12 -21.20 -3.40
CA LEU A 253 -14.22 -22.13 -2.28
C LEU A 253 -14.96 -21.52 -1.09
N THR A 254 -15.99 -22.19 -0.58
CA THR A 254 -16.76 -21.75 0.60
C THR A 254 -16.27 -22.35 1.93
N ALA A 255 -15.51 -23.46 1.86
CA ALA A 255 -14.97 -24.17 3.01
C ALA A 255 -13.66 -24.88 2.68
N ILE A 256 -12.92 -25.29 3.72
CA ILE A 256 -11.78 -26.20 3.62
C ILE A 256 -12.20 -27.55 4.23
N PRO A 257 -12.17 -28.67 3.47
CA PRO A 257 -12.48 -29.98 4.03
C PRO A 257 -11.55 -30.35 5.18
N VAL A 258 -12.12 -30.91 6.25
CA VAL A 258 -11.37 -31.25 7.48
C VAL A 258 -10.22 -32.22 7.19
N PHE A 259 -10.42 -33.18 6.28
CA PHE A 259 -9.39 -34.14 5.85
C PHE A 259 -8.11 -33.49 5.29
N ILE A 260 -8.17 -32.27 4.75
CA ILE A 260 -6.97 -31.54 4.29
C ILE A 260 -6.11 -31.14 5.49
N VAL A 261 -6.71 -30.53 6.52
CA VAL A 261 -5.97 -30.07 7.70
C VAL A 261 -5.61 -31.23 8.65
N ASP A 262 -6.40 -32.30 8.63
CA ASP A 262 -6.20 -33.48 9.47
C ASP A 262 -5.05 -34.39 8.99
N ASN A 263 -4.90 -34.58 7.67
CA ASN A 263 -3.97 -35.58 7.13
C ASN A 263 -2.69 -35.00 6.53
N LEU A 264 -2.70 -33.76 6.04
CA LEU A 264 -1.55 -33.16 5.33
C LEU A 264 -0.51 -32.57 6.31
N THR A 265 -0.06 -33.36 7.28
CA THR A 265 0.87 -32.95 8.34
C THR A 265 2.25 -32.48 7.85
N LYS A 266 2.60 -32.78 6.59
CA LYS A 266 3.83 -32.31 5.90
C LYS A 266 3.67 -30.96 5.18
N LEU A 267 2.49 -30.35 5.21
CA LEU A 267 2.17 -29.13 4.46
C LEU A 267 2.93 -27.92 5.03
N LYS A 268 3.76 -27.30 4.19
CA LYS A 268 4.63 -26.15 4.53
C LYS A 268 4.11 -24.83 3.95
N ILE A 269 3.38 -24.90 2.83
CA ILE A 269 2.77 -23.75 2.16
C ILE A 269 1.30 -24.07 1.87
N PHE A 270 0.39 -23.23 2.36
CA PHE A 270 -1.04 -23.31 2.09
C PHE A 270 -1.58 -21.91 1.78
N ASP A 271 -2.09 -21.71 0.56
CA ASP A 271 -2.53 -20.41 0.03
C ASP A 271 -3.99 -20.54 -0.45
N ILE A 272 -4.90 -19.94 0.32
CA ILE A 272 -6.37 -20.03 0.18
C ILE A 272 -7.02 -18.67 -0.10
N ARG A 273 -6.24 -17.60 -0.28
CA ARG A 273 -6.71 -16.23 -0.56
C ARG A 273 -7.71 -16.14 -1.71
N HIS A 274 -8.50 -15.06 -1.75
CA HIS A 274 -9.46 -14.79 -2.83
C HIS A 274 -10.36 -16.02 -3.06
N ASN A 275 -11.10 -16.36 -2.01
CA ASN A 275 -12.13 -17.40 -1.95
C ASN A 275 -13.27 -16.89 -1.04
N GLN A 276 -14.31 -17.68 -0.85
CA GLN A 276 -15.52 -17.34 -0.08
C GLN A 276 -15.56 -18.06 1.28
N ILE A 277 -14.40 -18.40 1.85
CA ILE A 277 -14.30 -19.19 3.09
C ILE A 277 -14.73 -18.33 4.28
N THR A 278 -15.71 -18.80 5.04
CA THR A 278 -16.20 -18.13 6.26
C THR A 278 -15.63 -18.73 7.55
N HIS A 279 -15.28 -20.02 7.55
CA HIS A 279 -14.82 -20.76 8.73
C HIS A 279 -13.53 -21.52 8.43
N LEU A 280 -12.51 -21.42 9.29
CA LEU A 280 -11.30 -22.22 9.21
C LEU A 280 -11.41 -23.48 10.09
N PRO A 281 -11.18 -24.70 9.56
CA PRO A 281 -11.12 -25.91 10.36
C PRO A 281 -9.85 -25.91 11.24
N SER A 282 -9.74 -26.88 12.15
CA SER A 282 -8.71 -26.83 13.19
C SER A 282 -7.31 -27.05 12.62
N LEU A 283 -6.45 -26.04 12.68
CA LEU A 283 -5.11 -26.08 12.05
C LEU A 283 -4.06 -26.88 12.86
N GLN A 284 -4.46 -27.46 14.01
CA GLN A 284 -3.58 -28.03 15.05
C GLN A 284 -2.63 -29.14 14.54
N LYS A 285 -2.99 -29.85 13.46
CA LYS A 285 -2.18 -30.93 12.89
C LYS A 285 -1.20 -30.47 11.79
N LEU A 286 -1.31 -29.23 11.31
CA LEU A 286 -0.44 -28.66 10.27
C LEU A 286 0.88 -28.09 10.85
N VAL A 287 1.57 -28.90 11.67
CA VAL A 287 2.72 -28.49 12.47
C VAL A 287 3.97 -28.05 11.67
N GLN A 288 4.00 -28.28 10.35
CA GLN A 288 5.07 -27.84 9.45
C GLN A 288 4.76 -26.54 8.67
N LEU A 289 3.60 -25.91 8.90
CA LEU A 289 3.08 -24.81 8.08
C LEU A 289 3.89 -23.51 8.26
N LYS A 290 4.84 -23.27 7.35
CA LYS A 290 5.70 -22.07 7.35
C LYS A 290 5.07 -20.85 6.67
N LYS A 291 4.07 -21.08 5.82
CA LYS A 291 3.34 -20.02 5.12
C LYS A 291 1.87 -20.40 4.96
N PHE A 292 1.01 -19.70 5.70
CA PHE A 292 -0.43 -19.68 5.51
C PHE A 292 -0.85 -18.32 4.98
N ASP A 293 -1.73 -18.26 3.98
CA ASP A 293 -2.20 -17.00 3.40
C ASP A 293 -3.69 -17.11 3.03
N PHE A 294 -4.52 -16.35 3.74
CA PHE A 294 -5.99 -16.44 3.74
C PHE A 294 -6.69 -15.11 3.40
N VAL A 295 -5.92 -14.04 3.21
CA VAL A 295 -6.40 -12.68 2.88
C VAL A 295 -7.44 -12.67 1.75
N LYS A 296 -8.49 -11.85 1.90
CA LYS A 296 -9.68 -11.82 1.04
C LYS A 296 -10.42 -13.16 1.03
N ASN A 297 -10.88 -13.52 2.21
CA ASN A 297 -11.94 -14.49 2.50
C ASN A 297 -12.87 -13.81 3.55
N PRO A 298 -14.20 -14.02 3.50
CA PRO A 298 -15.17 -13.45 4.45
C PRO A 298 -15.16 -14.19 5.81
N LEU A 299 -13.99 -14.25 6.47
CA LEU A 299 -13.78 -15.04 7.69
C LEU A 299 -14.58 -14.51 8.89
N GLN A 300 -15.24 -15.44 9.58
CA GLN A 300 -16.07 -15.24 10.77
C GLN A 300 -15.54 -16.05 11.96
N GLU A 301 -15.11 -17.30 11.75
CA GLU A 301 -14.50 -18.15 12.78
C GLU A 301 -13.14 -18.72 12.29
N PRO A 302 -11.99 -18.26 12.84
CA PRO A 302 -11.82 -17.11 13.73
C PRO A 302 -12.13 -15.76 13.06
N PRO A 303 -12.33 -14.71 13.87
CA PRO A 303 -12.36 -13.33 13.38
C PRO A 303 -11.11 -12.94 12.58
N LEU A 304 -11.26 -12.00 11.64
CA LEU A 304 -10.17 -11.55 10.77
C LEU A 304 -9.01 -10.94 11.58
N GLU A 305 -9.31 -10.21 12.65
CA GLU A 305 -8.36 -9.54 13.53
C GLU A 305 -7.39 -10.55 14.16
N VAL A 306 -7.93 -11.70 14.58
CA VAL A 306 -7.19 -12.86 15.11
C VAL A 306 -6.38 -13.52 14.01
N CYS A 307 -6.97 -13.73 12.83
CA CYS A 307 -6.29 -14.38 11.72
C CYS A 307 -5.05 -13.59 11.27
N GLU A 308 -5.15 -12.26 11.20
CA GLU A 308 -4.05 -11.36 10.88
C GLU A 308 -2.90 -11.35 11.91
N LEU A 309 -3.13 -11.79 13.15
CA LEU A 309 -2.06 -12.01 14.14
C LEU A 309 -1.26 -13.30 13.87
N GLY A 310 -1.72 -14.12 12.92
CA GLY A 310 -1.01 -15.29 12.39
C GLY A 310 -1.57 -16.63 12.86
N VAL A 311 -0.95 -17.71 12.36
CA VAL A 311 -1.38 -19.11 12.62
C VAL A 311 -1.44 -19.42 14.11
N GLU A 312 -0.52 -18.87 14.90
CA GLU A 312 -0.41 -19.10 16.34
C GLU A 312 -1.61 -18.49 17.10
N ALA A 313 -2.09 -17.32 16.68
CA ALA A 313 -3.29 -16.69 17.23
C ALA A 313 -4.57 -17.43 16.82
N ILE A 314 -4.65 -17.91 15.57
CA ILE A 314 -5.71 -18.82 15.11
C ILE A 314 -5.77 -20.07 15.99
N LEU A 315 -4.62 -20.68 16.29
CA LEU A 315 -4.53 -21.88 17.13
C LEU A 315 -4.92 -21.62 18.59
N GLN A 316 -4.53 -20.47 19.17
CA GLN A 316 -4.94 -20.07 20.52
C GLN A 316 -6.45 -19.83 20.60
N TYR A 317 -7.03 -19.09 19.65
CA TYR A 317 -8.48 -18.89 19.56
C TYR A 317 -9.23 -20.23 19.40
N GLN A 318 -8.77 -21.10 18.49
CA GLN A 318 -9.38 -22.43 18.27
C GLN A 318 -9.20 -23.37 19.48
N HIS A 319 -8.21 -23.14 20.33
CA HIS A 319 -8.05 -23.84 21.60
C HIS A 319 -9.06 -23.32 22.64
N ASP A 320 -9.13 -22.01 22.85
CA ASP A 320 -9.96 -21.41 23.88
C ASP A 320 -11.46 -21.56 23.58
N MET A 321 -11.86 -21.45 22.29
CA MET A 321 -13.22 -21.77 21.84
C MET A 321 -13.64 -23.24 22.12
N LYS A 322 -12.68 -24.18 22.16
CA LYS A 322 -12.95 -25.58 22.57
C LYS A 322 -12.98 -25.74 24.09
N LEU A 323 -12.08 -25.06 24.80
CA LEU A 323 -11.89 -25.22 26.25
C LEU A 323 -13.06 -24.66 27.08
N TYR A 324 -13.64 -23.53 26.65
CA TYR A 324 -14.70 -22.84 27.40
C TYR A 324 -16.13 -23.20 26.97
N ASP A 325 -16.25 -24.10 25.98
CA ASP A 325 -17.45 -24.63 25.32
C ASP A 325 -18.35 -23.57 24.64
N ARG A 326 -19.01 -23.95 23.54
CA ARG A 326 -19.81 -23.05 22.69
C ARG A 326 -21.05 -22.49 23.39
N ILE A 327 -21.50 -23.11 24.48
CA ILE A 327 -22.59 -22.60 25.34
C ILE A 327 -22.15 -21.32 26.09
N GLY A 328 -20.85 -21.15 26.37
CA GLY A 328 -20.34 -19.96 27.05
C GLY A 328 -19.94 -18.82 26.12
N ALA A 329 -19.70 -19.09 24.84
CA ALA A 329 -19.10 -18.15 23.88
C ALA A 329 -19.94 -16.86 23.73
N ARG A 330 -19.27 -15.70 23.77
CA ARG A 330 -19.94 -14.40 23.83
C ARG A 330 -19.79 -13.65 22.50
N TYR A 331 -20.87 -13.01 22.05
CA TYR A 331 -20.81 -12.07 20.93
C TYR A 331 -20.33 -10.70 21.42
N GLY A 332 -19.08 -10.36 21.13
CA GLY A 332 -18.48 -9.08 21.44
C GLY A 332 -18.98 -7.97 20.51
N ARG A 333 -20.09 -7.31 20.88
CA ARG A 333 -20.65 -6.16 20.14
C ARG A 333 -20.07 -4.84 20.64
N ARG A 334 -18.79 -4.60 20.34
CA ARG A 334 -18.10 -3.32 20.60
C ARG A 334 -17.80 -2.61 19.28
N GLN A 335 -18.21 -1.36 19.15
CA GLN A 335 -17.99 -0.55 17.93
C GLN A 335 -17.38 0.80 18.28
N VAL A 336 -16.22 1.12 17.69
CA VAL A 336 -15.60 2.44 17.80
C VAL A 336 -16.19 3.36 16.73
N VAL A 337 -16.55 4.59 17.11
CA VAL A 337 -17.18 5.60 16.24
C VAL A 337 -16.40 6.91 16.33
N PHE A 338 -16.00 7.47 15.20
CA PHE A 338 -15.28 8.76 15.10
C PHE A 338 -16.22 9.82 14.54
N VAL A 339 -16.40 10.93 15.26
CA VAL A 339 -17.24 12.05 14.82
C VAL A 339 -16.34 13.20 14.39
N VAL A 340 -16.23 13.40 13.08
CA VAL A 340 -15.28 14.31 12.43
C VAL A 340 -16.01 15.34 11.57
N GLY A 341 -15.34 16.45 11.25
CA GLY A 341 -15.93 17.61 10.59
C GLY A 341 -15.37 18.91 11.13
N GLU A 342 -15.70 20.04 10.49
CA GLU A 342 -15.27 21.38 10.91
C GLU A 342 -15.67 21.73 12.36
N SER A 343 -15.11 22.81 12.91
CA SER A 343 -15.55 23.38 14.18
C SER A 343 -17.00 23.91 14.08
N GLU A 344 -17.71 24.00 15.21
CA GLU A 344 -19.10 24.47 15.31
C GLU A 344 -20.19 23.71 14.51
N VAL A 345 -19.88 22.61 13.80
CA VAL A 345 -20.90 21.82 13.05
C VAL A 345 -21.84 21.00 13.95
N GLY A 346 -21.79 21.16 15.28
CA GLY A 346 -22.71 20.53 16.24
C GLY A 346 -22.39 19.09 16.62
N LYS A 347 -21.12 18.66 16.51
CA LYS A 347 -20.69 17.27 16.75
C LYS A 347 -20.92 16.82 18.20
N THR A 348 -20.50 17.64 19.16
CA THR A 348 -20.75 17.45 20.60
C THR A 348 -22.25 17.42 20.91
N SER A 349 -23.03 18.35 20.34
CA SER A 349 -24.49 18.39 20.45
C SER A 349 -25.16 17.11 19.93
N PHE A 350 -24.65 16.51 18.85
CA PHE A 350 -25.11 15.21 18.33
C PHE A 350 -24.75 14.05 19.27
N CYS A 351 -23.52 13.99 19.78
CA CYS A 351 -23.07 12.93 20.68
C CYS A 351 -23.87 12.90 21.98
N GLU A 352 -24.05 14.06 22.63
CA GLU A 352 -24.83 14.16 23.87
C GLU A 352 -26.34 13.97 23.61
N SER A 353 -26.89 14.46 22.49
CA SER A 353 -28.28 14.12 22.11
C SER A 353 -28.48 12.60 21.97
N LEU A 354 -27.53 11.91 21.32
CA LEU A 354 -27.59 10.46 21.13
C LEU A 354 -27.46 9.68 22.45
N ARG A 355 -26.62 10.17 23.37
CA ARG A 355 -26.38 9.61 24.71
C ARG A 355 -27.58 9.81 25.64
N LEU A 356 -28.09 11.04 25.73
CA LEU A 356 -29.20 11.44 26.61
C LEU A 356 -30.57 11.04 26.06
N CYS A 357 -30.64 10.59 24.80
CA CYS A 357 -31.86 10.18 24.10
C CYS A 357 -32.90 11.31 23.89
N HIS A 358 -32.50 12.57 24.02
CA HIS A 358 -33.35 13.76 23.81
C HIS A 358 -32.58 14.90 23.10
N ALA A 359 -33.27 15.99 22.80
CA ALA A 359 -32.65 17.18 22.21
C ALA A 359 -31.62 17.82 23.17
N PHE A 360 -30.39 18.04 22.69
CA PHE A 360 -29.33 18.72 23.43
C PHE A 360 -28.50 19.63 22.49
N VAL A 361 -28.17 20.83 22.93
CA VAL A 361 -27.37 21.81 22.17
C VAL A 361 -26.25 22.34 23.05
N THR A 362 -25.00 22.16 22.62
CA THR A 362 -23.79 22.62 23.33
C THR A 362 -23.66 24.15 23.29
N GLU A 363 -23.44 24.78 24.44
CA GLU A 363 -23.16 26.21 24.52
C GLU A 363 -21.72 26.57 24.12
N ARG A 364 -21.44 27.87 23.91
CA ARG A 364 -20.12 28.36 23.45
C ARG A 364 -18.97 28.12 24.45
N GLY A 365 -19.28 27.84 25.72
CA GLY A 365 -18.28 27.45 26.73
C GLY A 365 -17.81 26.00 26.57
N ASP A 366 -18.72 25.10 26.20
CA ASP A 366 -18.54 23.65 26.25
C ASP A 366 -18.09 23.02 24.91
N TYR A 367 -17.62 23.85 23.98
CA TYR A 367 -17.10 23.39 22.69
C TYR A 367 -15.89 22.46 22.90
N THR A 368 -15.98 21.20 22.46
CA THR A 368 -14.87 20.22 22.50
C THR A 368 -13.58 20.84 21.98
N THR A 369 -12.64 21.17 22.87
CA THR A 369 -11.41 21.89 22.49
C THR A 369 -10.55 21.11 21.51
N VAL A 370 -10.49 19.78 21.68
CA VAL A 370 -9.47 18.87 21.12
C VAL A 370 -10.11 17.56 20.68
N VAL A 371 -10.40 16.68 21.64
CA VAL A 371 -11.14 15.44 21.47
C VAL A 371 -11.83 15.09 22.80
N ASN A 372 -12.98 14.44 22.75
CA ASN A 372 -13.69 13.87 23.90
C ASN A 372 -14.08 12.42 23.59
N GLU A 373 -13.95 11.54 24.59
CA GLU A 373 -14.36 10.13 24.52
C GLU A 373 -15.66 9.95 25.32
N SER A 374 -16.62 9.19 24.78
CA SER A 374 -17.89 8.88 25.47
C SER A 374 -18.35 7.46 25.16
N PHE A 375 -18.84 6.76 26.18
CA PHE A 375 -19.38 5.42 26.06
C PHE A 375 -20.90 5.47 26.02
N ILE A 376 -21.50 4.93 24.95
CA ILE A 376 -22.95 4.82 24.78
C ILE A 376 -23.29 3.33 24.69
N SER A 377 -24.00 2.82 25.70
CA SER A 377 -24.48 1.44 25.73
C SER A 377 -25.91 1.37 25.19
N ASP A 378 -26.17 0.42 24.31
CA ASP A 378 -27.45 0.26 23.62
C ASP A 378 -27.82 -1.23 23.55
N GLY A 379 -28.62 -1.69 24.52
CA GLY A 379 -28.81 -3.12 24.77
C GLY A 379 -27.49 -3.80 25.11
N ASN A 380 -27.15 -4.86 24.36
CA ASN A 380 -25.89 -5.59 24.52
C ASN A 380 -24.72 -5.02 23.69
N THR A 381 -24.91 -3.87 23.04
CA THR A 381 -23.88 -3.22 22.20
C THR A 381 -23.25 -2.04 22.94
N VAL A 382 -21.92 -1.94 22.91
CA VAL A 382 -21.16 -0.82 23.49
C VAL A 382 -20.50 -0.01 22.37
N PHE A 383 -20.91 1.24 22.23
CA PHE A 383 -20.26 2.19 21.32
C PHE A 383 -19.25 3.04 22.08
N ASN A 384 -18.05 3.19 21.52
CA ASN A 384 -17.06 4.16 21.99
C ASN A 384 -16.98 5.32 20.98
N PHE A 385 -17.49 6.49 21.36
CA PHE A 385 -17.58 7.69 20.55
C PHE A 385 -16.42 8.65 20.80
N TRP A 386 -15.74 9.05 19.74
CA TRP A 386 -14.64 10.01 19.72
C TRP A 386 -15.07 11.28 18.96
N ASP A 387 -15.44 12.34 19.68
CA ASP A 387 -15.79 13.66 19.13
C ASP A 387 -14.54 14.55 19.06
N PHE A 388 -14.28 15.21 17.92
CA PHE A 388 -13.09 16.03 17.70
C PHE A 388 -13.43 17.52 17.54
N GLY A 389 -12.62 18.43 18.10
CA GLY A 389 -12.89 19.88 18.05
C GLY A 389 -12.91 20.53 16.65
N GLY A 390 -12.47 19.81 15.62
CA GLY A 390 -12.52 20.23 14.21
C GLY A 390 -11.38 21.17 13.77
N HIS A 391 -10.67 21.79 14.71
CA HIS A 391 -9.50 22.64 14.44
C HIS A 391 -8.32 21.85 13.83
N GLU A 392 -7.41 22.57 13.15
CA GLU A 392 -6.31 21.99 12.38
C GLU A 392 -5.41 21.02 13.18
N MET A 393 -5.08 21.31 14.45
CA MET A 393 -4.20 20.44 15.24
C MET A 393 -4.74 19.02 15.45
N TYR A 394 -6.04 18.85 15.62
CA TYR A 394 -6.60 17.52 15.88
C TYR A 394 -6.71 16.69 14.60
N LYS A 395 -6.53 17.33 13.44
CA LYS A 395 -6.32 16.62 12.20
C LYS A 395 -5.00 15.85 12.22
N VAL A 396 -3.99 16.30 12.97
CA VAL A 396 -2.70 15.64 13.18
C VAL A 396 -2.79 14.49 14.22
N ILE A 397 -3.52 14.66 15.33
CA ILE A 397 -3.63 13.59 16.36
C ILE A 397 -4.59 12.46 15.97
N CYS A 398 -5.62 12.76 15.17
CA CYS A 398 -6.68 11.80 14.81
C CYS A 398 -6.14 10.43 14.30
N PRO A 399 -5.10 10.35 13.43
CA PRO A 399 -4.42 9.09 13.08
C PRO A 399 -3.92 8.21 14.24
N LEU A 400 -3.59 8.77 15.41
CA LEU A 400 -3.24 7.99 16.62
C LEU A 400 -4.38 7.05 17.05
N LEU A 401 -5.61 7.53 16.88
CA LEU A 401 -6.82 6.97 17.45
C LEU A 401 -7.60 6.14 16.42
N LEU A 402 -7.56 6.53 15.13
CA LEU A 402 -8.24 5.83 14.05
C LEU A 402 -7.90 4.33 13.99
N ARG A 403 -8.93 3.49 13.82
CA ARG A 403 -8.81 2.03 13.65
C ARG A 403 -9.59 1.59 12.41
N GLN A 404 -9.15 0.52 11.76
CA GLN A 404 -9.72 0.06 10.48
C GLN A 404 -11.17 -0.43 10.61
N ASN A 405 -11.52 -1.03 11.75
CA ASN A 405 -12.88 -1.51 12.05
C ASN A 405 -13.84 -0.43 12.59
N ALA A 406 -13.44 0.84 12.56
CA ALA A 406 -14.27 1.92 13.08
C ALA A 406 -15.41 2.30 12.11
N VAL A 407 -16.39 3.04 12.62
CA VAL A 407 -17.35 3.80 11.81
C VAL A 407 -16.97 5.27 11.91
N VAL A 408 -16.97 6.00 10.78
CA VAL A 408 -16.68 7.44 10.77
C VAL A 408 -17.94 8.21 10.40
N ILE A 409 -18.40 9.05 11.32
CA ILE A 409 -19.50 10.00 11.12
C ILE A 409 -18.85 11.33 10.69
N LEU A 410 -18.97 11.65 9.40
CA LEU A 410 -18.50 12.92 8.83
C LEU A 410 -19.65 13.93 8.86
N MET A 411 -19.57 14.87 9.80
CA MET A 411 -20.55 15.94 10.00
C MET A 411 -20.16 17.22 9.27
N PHE A 412 -21.16 17.85 8.64
CA PHE A 412 -21.03 19.19 8.07
C PHE A 412 -22.28 20.05 8.38
N ASP A 413 -22.09 21.36 8.42
CA ASP A 413 -23.15 22.34 8.68
C ASP A 413 -23.97 22.57 7.41
N LEU A 414 -25.23 22.12 7.39
CA LEU A 414 -26.06 22.23 6.20
C LEU A 414 -26.45 23.69 5.89
N SER A 415 -26.62 24.53 6.93
CA SER A 415 -27.08 25.92 6.73
C SER A 415 -25.98 26.79 6.13
N LYS A 416 -24.71 26.56 6.54
CA LYS A 416 -23.52 27.20 5.94
C LYS A 416 -23.10 26.62 4.58
N TYR A 417 -23.56 25.43 4.20
CA TYR A 417 -23.15 24.77 2.94
C TYR A 417 -23.79 25.42 1.70
N ASP A 418 -23.03 26.29 1.02
CA ASP A 418 -23.37 26.86 -0.28
C ASP A 418 -23.07 25.90 -1.44
N CYS A 419 -23.98 25.82 -2.41
CA CYS A 419 -23.82 25.02 -3.62
C CYS A 419 -23.34 25.82 -4.84
N THR A 420 -23.34 27.15 -4.77
CA THR A 420 -22.90 28.03 -5.88
C THR A 420 -21.38 28.17 -5.92
N CYS A 421 -20.71 28.27 -4.76
CA CYS A 421 -19.24 28.20 -4.60
C CYS A 421 -18.72 26.75 -4.76
N THR A 422 -18.84 26.25 -5.99
CA THR A 422 -18.77 24.84 -6.37
C THR A 422 -17.49 24.07 -6.00
N THR A 423 -16.35 24.73 -5.82
CA THR A 423 -15.07 24.05 -5.47
C THR A 423 -14.79 24.09 -3.97
N ASN A 424 -14.77 25.28 -3.36
CA ASN A 424 -14.25 25.47 -2.01
C ASN A 424 -15.19 24.93 -0.92
N ALA A 425 -16.51 25.11 -1.05
CA ALA A 425 -17.48 24.67 -0.05
C ALA A 425 -17.48 23.15 0.14
N TYR A 426 -17.43 22.38 -0.96
CA TYR A 426 -17.33 20.93 -0.89
C TYR A 426 -15.96 20.47 -0.33
N LEU A 427 -14.86 21.07 -0.80
CA LEU A 427 -13.52 20.65 -0.36
C LEU A 427 -13.32 20.88 1.14
N ASN A 428 -13.65 22.06 1.66
CA ASN A 428 -13.44 22.39 3.08
C ASN A 428 -14.23 21.46 4.01
N SER A 429 -15.54 21.33 3.78
CA SER A 429 -16.43 20.68 4.75
C SER A 429 -16.48 19.16 4.62
N ILE A 430 -16.23 18.59 3.43
CA ILE A 430 -16.44 17.15 3.16
C ILE A 430 -15.24 16.52 2.45
N GLY A 431 -14.83 17.07 1.30
CA GLY A 431 -13.81 16.49 0.42
C GLY A 431 -12.45 16.30 1.12
N PHE A 432 -12.05 17.26 1.94
CA PHE A 432 -10.86 17.21 2.79
C PHE A 432 -10.84 16.00 3.73
N TRP A 433 -11.96 15.71 4.39
CA TRP A 433 -12.07 14.59 5.31
C TRP A 433 -12.10 13.25 4.57
N ILE A 434 -12.77 13.18 3.41
CA ILE A 434 -12.75 11.99 2.53
C ILE A 434 -11.31 11.70 2.08
N LEU A 435 -10.55 12.69 1.60
CA LEU A 435 -9.13 12.57 1.23
C LEU A 435 -8.26 12.04 2.39
N LYS A 436 -8.47 12.58 3.59
CA LYS A 436 -7.76 12.16 4.80
C LYS A 436 -8.04 10.70 5.16
N LEU A 437 -9.32 10.30 5.15
CA LEU A 437 -9.74 8.95 5.49
C LEU A 437 -9.25 7.94 4.45
N GLN A 438 -9.35 8.28 3.16
CA GLN A 438 -8.93 7.40 2.07
C GLN A 438 -7.43 7.12 2.07
N SER A 439 -6.60 8.12 2.41
CA SER A 439 -5.14 7.95 2.46
C SER A 439 -4.66 7.16 3.70
N ARG A 440 -5.22 7.44 4.88
CA ARG A 440 -4.81 6.80 6.16
C ARG A 440 -5.50 5.46 6.45
N ILE A 441 -6.82 5.37 6.32
CA ILE A 441 -7.62 4.17 6.66
C ILE A 441 -8.55 3.73 5.49
N PRO A 442 -7.96 3.32 4.36
CA PRO A 442 -8.69 2.75 3.22
C PRO A 442 -9.61 1.59 3.66
N GLY A 443 -10.88 1.63 3.22
CA GLY A 443 -11.90 0.62 3.50
C GLY A 443 -12.80 0.88 4.71
N VAL A 444 -12.58 1.94 5.50
CA VAL A 444 -13.44 2.26 6.65
C VAL A 444 -14.88 2.61 6.22
N LYS A 445 -15.89 2.23 7.03
CA LYS A 445 -17.30 2.61 6.85
C LYS A 445 -17.48 4.10 7.20
N VAL A 446 -18.01 4.90 6.28
CA VAL A 446 -18.22 6.36 6.46
C VAL A 446 -19.70 6.71 6.30
N MET A 447 -20.28 7.40 7.28
CA MET A 447 -21.63 7.97 7.23
C MET A 447 -21.51 9.50 7.11
N ILE A 448 -22.11 10.09 6.07
CA ILE A 448 -22.11 11.55 5.90
C ILE A 448 -23.42 12.10 6.49
N VAL A 449 -23.29 13.06 7.41
CA VAL A 449 -24.37 13.58 8.24
C VAL A 449 -24.43 15.10 8.16
N GLY A 450 -25.54 15.64 7.69
CA GLY A 450 -25.80 17.07 7.62
C GLY A 450 -26.49 17.59 8.89
N SER A 451 -25.88 18.54 9.59
CA SER A 451 -26.42 19.11 10.83
C SER A 451 -27.18 20.42 10.59
N LYS A 452 -27.97 20.83 11.60
CA LYS A 452 -28.78 22.07 11.61
C LYS A 452 -29.86 22.10 10.52
N SER A 453 -30.41 20.93 10.19
CA SER A 453 -31.49 20.80 9.19
C SER A 453 -32.78 21.52 9.59
N ASP A 454 -32.91 21.96 10.84
CA ASP A 454 -34.02 22.73 11.38
C ASP A 454 -34.06 24.20 10.92
N LEU A 455 -32.96 24.71 10.34
CA LEU A 455 -32.79 26.06 9.83
C LEU A 455 -33.11 26.22 8.32
N LEU A 456 -33.52 25.15 7.64
CA LEU A 456 -33.67 25.10 6.18
C LEU A 456 -35.02 24.53 5.74
N THR A 457 -35.43 24.85 4.51
CA THR A 457 -36.56 24.20 3.84
C THR A 457 -36.21 22.77 3.38
N LYS A 458 -37.23 21.93 3.12
CA LYS A 458 -37.02 20.55 2.62
C LYS A 458 -36.36 20.55 1.24
N GLU A 459 -36.69 21.55 0.45
CA GLU A 459 -36.25 21.78 -0.92
C GLU A 459 -34.76 22.14 -0.96
N GLU A 460 -34.31 23.05 -0.09
CA GLU A 460 -32.90 23.35 0.11
C GLU A 460 -32.12 22.14 0.64
N ILE A 461 -32.65 21.43 1.64
CA ILE A 461 -32.01 20.22 2.17
C ILE A 461 -31.79 19.20 1.05
N LYS A 462 -32.82 18.94 0.24
CA LYS A 462 -32.74 18.03 -0.90
C LYS A 462 -31.69 18.48 -1.93
N SER A 463 -31.67 19.77 -2.28
CA SER A 463 -30.70 20.35 -3.21
C SER A 463 -29.26 20.25 -2.72
N ARG A 464 -29.00 20.66 -1.46
CA ARG A 464 -27.67 20.62 -0.83
C ARG A 464 -27.15 19.18 -0.73
N ILE A 465 -28.00 18.23 -0.31
CA ILE A 465 -27.65 16.80 -0.23
C ILE A 465 -27.42 16.18 -1.62
N GLN A 466 -28.19 16.57 -2.65
CA GLN A 466 -27.95 16.12 -4.02
C GLN A 466 -26.57 16.57 -4.52
N HIS A 467 -26.23 17.86 -4.38
CA HIS A 467 -24.91 18.36 -4.81
C HIS A 467 -23.75 17.66 -4.08
N VAL A 468 -23.88 17.40 -2.77
CA VAL A 468 -22.89 16.59 -2.03
C VAL A 468 -22.80 15.16 -2.58
N THR A 469 -23.93 14.51 -2.85
CA THR A 469 -23.98 13.15 -3.40
C THR A 469 -23.27 13.06 -4.76
N GLU A 470 -23.52 14.02 -5.65
CA GLU A 470 -22.85 14.12 -6.95
C GLU A 470 -21.33 14.33 -6.81
N ARG A 471 -20.89 15.18 -5.88
CA ARG A 471 -19.47 15.45 -5.60
C ARG A 471 -18.74 14.23 -5.03
N VAL A 472 -19.37 13.50 -4.10
CA VAL A 472 -18.82 12.27 -3.52
C VAL A 472 -18.69 11.17 -4.58
N ASN A 473 -19.73 10.95 -5.38
CA ASN A 473 -19.70 10.00 -6.49
C ASN A 473 -18.65 10.37 -7.55
N HIS A 474 -18.49 11.66 -7.86
CA HIS A 474 -17.45 12.15 -8.77
C HIS A 474 -16.05 11.87 -8.23
N TYR A 475 -15.79 12.20 -6.96
CA TYR A 475 -14.51 11.89 -6.30
C TYR A 475 -14.20 10.39 -6.37
N GLN A 476 -15.17 9.54 -6.00
CA GLN A 476 -15.00 8.10 -5.95
C GLN A 476 -14.73 7.51 -7.35
N GLU A 477 -15.65 7.69 -8.30
CA GLU A 477 -15.58 7.01 -9.60
C GLU A 477 -14.67 7.74 -10.61
N GLN A 478 -14.71 9.07 -10.68
CA GLN A 478 -14.02 9.84 -11.72
C GLN A 478 -12.62 10.33 -11.33
N VAL A 479 -12.31 10.45 -10.04
CA VAL A 479 -10.97 10.84 -9.58
C VAL A 479 -10.19 9.61 -9.10
N TYR A 480 -10.52 9.05 -7.93
CA TYR A 480 -9.71 8.02 -7.26
C TYR A 480 -9.61 6.73 -8.08
N LYS A 481 -10.76 6.10 -8.38
CA LYS A 481 -10.86 4.84 -9.12
C LYS A 481 -10.29 4.94 -10.54
N LYS A 482 -10.54 6.05 -11.23
CA LYS A 482 -10.05 6.33 -12.59
C LYS A 482 -8.53 6.53 -12.64
N ASN A 483 -7.94 7.20 -11.65
CA ASN A 483 -6.50 7.42 -11.56
C ASN A 483 -5.76 6.11 -11.21
N ILE A 484 -6.24 5.35 -10.23
CA ILE A 484 -5.66 4.03 -9.89
C ILE A 484 -5.83 3.05 -11.06
N GLY A 485 -6.99 3.00 -11.71
CA GLY A 485 -7.23 2.17 -12.89
C GLY A 485 -6.32 2.52 -14.08
N ARG A 486 -5.96 3.81 -14.23
CA ARG A 486 -4.97 4.27 -15.21
C ARG A 486 -3.57 3.74 -14.89
N LYS A 487 -3.08 3.97 -13.66
CA LYS A 487 -1.76 3.46 -13.20
C LYS A 487 -1.68 1.93 -13.28
N LEU A 488 -2.75 1.22 -12.93
CA LEU A 488 -2.85 -0.24 -13.03
C LEU A 488 -2.76 -0.71 -14.49
N LYS A 489 -3.51 -0.08 -15.40
CA LYS A 489 -3.44 -0.36 -16.85
C LYS A 489 -2.07 -0.06 -17.44
N GLU A 490 -1.37 0.96 -16.95
CA GLU A 490 0.01 1.26 -17.34
C GLU A 490 0.98 0.18 -16.85
N VAL A 491 0.92 -0.24 -15.59
CA VAL A 491 1.72 -1.35 -15.03
C VAL A 491 1.44 -2.67 -15.76
N GLU A 492 0.18 -2.97 -16.08
CA GLU A 492 -0.17 -4.12 -16.92
C GLU A 492 0.41 -4.00 -18.33
N THR A 493 0.32 -2.82 -18.96
CA THR A 493 0.82 -2.59 -20.32
C THR A 493 2.34 -2.73 -20.35
N GLN A 494 3.04 -2.25 -19.31
CA GLN A 494 4.46 -2.51 -19.11
C GLN A 494 4.71 -4.03 -19.05
N LEU A 495 4.10 -4.74 -18.08
CA LEU A 495 4.23 -6.20 -17.90
C LEU A 495 4.00 -6.99 -19.21
N LYS A 496 3.00 -6.59 -20.01
CA LYS A 496 2.63 -7.20 -21.30
C LYS A 496 3.58 -6.81 -22.46
N SER A 497 4.29 -5.69 -22.38
CA SER A 497 5.12 -5.15 -23.49
C SER A 497 6.53 -5.75 -23.58
N LYS A 498 7.20 -5.97 -22.44
CA LYS A 498 8.52 -6.63 -22.38
C LYS A 498 8.35 -8.14 -22.52
N ARG A 499 8.92 -8.73 -23.57
CA ARG A 499 8.87 -10.19 -23.82
C ARG A 499 9.73 -11.01 -22.86
N ILE A 500 10.76 -10.40 -22.27
CA ILE A 500 11.65 -11.00 -21.28
C ILE A 500 11.83 -9.96 -20.18
N TRP A 501 11.76 -10.43 -18.93
CA TRP A 501 11.97 -9.64 -17.73
C TRP A 501 13.08 -10.25 -16.88
N LYS A 502 13.88 -9.42 -16.20
CA LYS A 502 14.62 -9.89 -15.02
C LYS A 502 13.60 -10.24 -13.92
N ARG A 503 13.89 -11.27 -13.13
CA ARG A 503 12.98 -11.75 -12.05
C ARG A 503 12.56 -10.61 -11.11
N GLU A 504 13.52 -9.80 -10.69
CA GLU A 504 13.32 -8.65 -9.79
C GLU A 504 12.49 -7.53 -10.42
N GLU A 505 12.73 -7.18 -11.69
CA GLU A 505 11.94 -6.16 -12.40
C GLU A 505 10.46 -6.59 -12.50
N ARG A 506 10.20 -7.86 -12.86
CA ARG A 506 8.84 -8.40 -12.90
C ARG A 506 8.21 -8.48 -11.52
N GLN A 507 8.93 -8.93 -10.50
CA GLN A 507 8.44 -8.97 -9.12
C GLN A 507 8.11 -7.57 -8.60
N LYS A 508 8.95 -6.55 -8.86
CA LYS A 508 8.65 -5.15 -8.51
C LYS A 508 7.33 -4.67 -9.16
N LEU A 509 7.11 -4.94 -10.44
CA LEU A 509 5.86 -4.55 -11.11
C LEU A 509 4.65 -5.41 -10.70
N GLU A 510 4.81 -6.70 -10.40
CA GLU A 510 3.73 -7.54 -9.86
C GLU A 510 3.34 -7.10 -8.44
N MET A 511 4.30 -6.64 -7.62
CA MET A 511 4.04 -6.01 -6.33
C MET A 511 3.38 -4.62 -6.48
N LYS A 512 3.86 -3.76 -7.42
CA LYS A 512 3.23 -2.46 -7.73
C LYS A 512 1.79 -2.65 -8.21
N ARG A 513 1.53 -3.65 -9.06
CA ARG A 513 0.19 -4.08 -9.48
C ARG A 513 -0.67 -4.53 -8.30
N LYS A 514 -0.17 -5.44 -7.45
CA LYS A 514 -0.90 -5.92 -6.25
C LYS A 514 -1.21 -4.79 -5.25
N SER A 515 -0.32 -3.81 -5.12
CA SER A 515 -0.54 -2.62 -4.27
C SER A 515 -1.65 -1.73 -4.82
N LEU A 516 -1.68 -1.50 -6.14
CA LEU A 516 -2.76 -0.75 -6.80
C LEU A 516 -4.11 -1.51 -6.78
N GLU A 517 -4.09 -2.84 -6.95
CA GLU A 517 -5.27 -3.70 -6.77
C GLU A 517 -5.82 -3.60 -5.34
N ASN A 518 -4.98 -3.77 -4.32
CA ASN A 518 -5.39 -3.63 -2.92
C ASN A 518 -5.94 -2.23 -2.57
N LYS A 519 -5.45 -1.15 -3.19
CA LYS A 519 -5.99 0.21 -2.98
C LYS A 519 -7.36 0.41 -3.60
N LEU A 520 -7.62 -0.22 -4.75
CA LEU A 520 -8.94 -0.20 -5.38
C LEU A 520 -9.94 -1.07 -4.60
N ASP A 521 -9.50 -2.23 -4.10
CA ASP A 521 -10.34 -3.12 -3.29
C ASP A 521 -10.68 -2.51 -1.92
N ASN A 522 -9.74 -1.78 -1.30
CA ASN A 522 -9.92 -1.10 -0.01
C ASN A 522 -10.36 0.38 -0.18
N MET A 523 -11.22 0.67 -1.14
CA MET A 523 -11.76 2.03 -1.32
C MET A 523 -12.74 2.40 -0.20
N LEU A 524 -12.86 3.69 0.17
CA LEU A 524 -13.75 4.13 1.27
C LEU A 524 -15.19 3.67 1.09
N CYS A 525 -15.73 2.99 2.10
CA CYS A 525 -17.10 2.50 2.14
C CYS A 525 -18.06 3.60 2.64
N ILE A 526 -18.26 4.63 1.81
CA ILE A 526 -19.23 5.70 2.09
C ILE A 526 -20.65 5.16 1.94
N ASN A 527 -21.49 5.38 2.94
CA ASN A 527 -22.90 4.98 2.91
C ASN A 527 -23.64 5.75 1.80
N LYS A 528 -24.45 5.04 1.02
CA LYS A 528 -25.30 5.62 -0.04
C LYS A 528 -26.39 6.53 0.54
N LYS A 529 -26.76 6.32 1.80
CA LYS A 529 -27.71 7.14 2.54
C LYS A 529 -26.97 8.29 3.23
N PHE A 530 -27.31 9.51 2.84
CA PHE A 530 -26.92 10.73 3.52
C PHE A 530 -28.00 11.05 4.56
N PHE A 531 -27.58 11.31 5.80
CA PHE A 531 -28.49 11.60 6.91
C PHE A 531 -28.57 13.10 7.16
N THR A 532 -29.71 13.58 7.63
CA THR A 532 -29.90 14.99 8.03
C THR A 532 -30.45 15.04 9.46
N ILE A 533 -29.88 15.91 10.29
CA ILE A 533 -30.20 15.97 11.72
C ILE A 533 -30.43 17.39 12.22
N SER A 534 -31.24 17.45 13.27
CA SER A 534 -31.34 18.59 14.17
C SER A 534 -31.24 18.12 15.60
N SER A 535 -30.18 18.51 16.31
CA SER A 535 -30.08 18.26 17.75
C SER A 535 -31.12 19.08 18.54
N LEU A 536 -31.54 20.23 18.03
CA LEU A 536 -32.59 21.07 18.64
C LEU A 536 -33.99 20.43 18.54
N LYS A 537 -34.33 19.84 17.39
CA LYS A 537 -35.64 19.18 17.15
C LYS A 537 -35.59 17.65 17.33
N TYR A 538 -34.48 17.12 17.85
CA TYR A 538 -34.12 15.69 17.94
C TYR A 538 -34.36 14.88 16.64
N HIS A 539 -34.27 15.53 15.49
CA HIS A 539 -34.61 14.95 14.19
C HIS A 539 -33.44 14.14 13.61
N GLY A 540 -33.73 13.00 12.97
CA GLY A 540 -32.75 12.12 12.30
C GLY A 540 -31.84 11.29 13.21
N ILE A 541 -31.62 11.71 14.47
CA ILE A 541 -30.68 11.05 15.40
C ILE A 541 -31.06 9.59 15.69
N LEU A 542 -32.34 9.30 15.87
CA LEU A 542 -32.86 7.93 16.04
C LEU A 542 -32.65 7.03 14.81
N GLU A 543 -32.49 7.60 13.62
CA GLU A 543 -32.22 6.83 12.40
C GLU A 543 -30.74 6.43 12.33
N ILE A 544 -29.84 7.36 12.65
CA ILE A 544 -28.40 7.07 12.78
C ILE A 544 -28.15 6.02 13.86
N ARG A 545 -28.87 6.07 14.99
CA ARG A 545 -28.79 5.04 16.05
C ARG A 545 -29.11 3.64 15.51
N LYS A 546 -30.16 3.49 14.71
CA LYS A 546 -30.53 2.22 14.08
C LYS A 546 -29.49 1.74 13.06
N GLU A 547 -28.92 2.63 12.27
CA GLU A 547 -27.85 2.29 11.33
C GLU A 547 -26.60 1.77 12.07
N LEU A 548 -26.21 2.45 13.16
CA LEU A 548 -25.08 2.04 14.01
C LEU A 548 -25.33 0.70 14.71
N GLN A 549 -26.55 0.43 15.19
CA GLN A 549 -26.95 -0.90 15.68
C GLN A 549 -26.80 -1.96 14.58
N GLY A 550 -27.24 -1.67 13.35
CA GLY A 550 -27.07 -2.55 12.19
C GLY A 550 -25.59 -2.90 11.96
N ILE A 551 -24.73 -1.89 11.84
CA ILE A 551 -23.28 -2.08 11.63
C ILE A 551 -22.64 -2.86 12.79
N ALA A 552 -23.01 -2.59 14.04
CA ALA A 552 -22.49 -3.32 15.20
C ALA A 552 -22.96 -4.79 15.28
N ASN A 553 -24.10 -5.11 14.66
CA ASN A 553 -24.57 -6.49 14.51
C ASN A 553 -23.87 -7.21 13.33
N GLU A 554 -23.60 -6.51 12.22
CA GLU A 554 -22.76 -7.04 11.11
C GLU A 554 -21.33 -7.35 11.58
N ASN A 555 -20.76 -6.45 12.38
CA ASN A 555 -19.39 -6.52 12.89
C ASN A 555 -19.27 -7.37 14.19
N ALA A 556 -20.29 -8.14 14.58
CA ALA A 556 -20.35 -8.84 15.86
C ALA A 556 -19.40 -10.06 15.91
N LEU A 557 -18.31 -9.95 16.67
CA LEU A 557 -17.32 -11.02 16.78
C LEU A 557 -17.77 -12.11 17.78
N LEU A 558 -17.68 -13.38 17.37
CA LEU A 558 -17.78 -14.51 18.30
C LEU A 558 -16.43 -14.67 19.02
N LEU A 559 -16.42 -14.59 20.35
CA LEU A 559 -15.18 -14.58 21.14
C LEU A 559 -15.21 -15.60 22.29
N PRO A 560 -14.03 -16.16 22.67
CA PRO A 560 -13.89 -16.99 23.86
C PRO A 560 -14.29 -16.20 25.13
N PRO A 561 -14.95 -16.82 26.13
CA PRO A 561 -15.45 -16.12 27.31
C PRO A 561 -14.33 -15.47 28.12
N ASN A 562 -13.20 -16.15 28.27
CA ASN A 562 -11.98 -15.65 28.92
C ASN A 562 -11.38 -14.42 28.22
N TRP A 563 -11.51 -14.28 26.89
CA TRP A 563 -11.04 -13.10 26.16
C TRP A 563 -11.93 -11.88 26.44
N VAL A 564 -13.25 -12.09 26.54
CA VAL A 564 -14.22 -11.03 26.87
C VAL A 564 -14.12 -10.66 28.35
N GLU A 565 -14.00 -11.64 29.25
CA GLU A 565 -13.81 -11.41 30.69
C GLU A 565 -12.49 -10.67 30.97
N PHE A 566 -11.40 -10.99 30.26
CA PHE A 566 -10.15 -10.23 30.33
C PHE A 566 -10.31 -8.78 29.82
N ALA A 567 -11.02 -8.58 28.70
CA ALA A 567 -11.33 -7.24 28.20
C ALA A 567 -12.16 -6.42 29.20
N ASP A 568 -13.18 -7.03 29.81
CA ASP A 568 -14.08 -6.38 30.77
C ASP A 568 -13.35 -6.02 32.07
N GLU A 569 -12.46 -6.87 32.61
CA GLU A 569 -11.67 -6.52 33.80
C GLU A 569 -10.66 -5.38 33.54
N VAL A 570 -9.95 -5.41 32.40
CA VAL A 570 -9.05 -4.30 32.01
C VAL A 570 -9.83 -2.99 31.83
N MET A 571 -11.08 -3.06 31.34
CA MET A 571 -11.97 -1.89 31.23
C MET A 571 -12.60 -1.47 32.57
N LYS A 572 -12.79 -2.36 33.55
CA LYS A 572 -13.24 -2.00 34.91
C LYS A 572 -12.19 -1.20 35.67
N HIS A 573 -10.92 -1.45 35.41
CA HIS A 573 -9.81 -0.60 35.88
C HIS A 573 -9.86 0.83 35.31
N LYS A 574 -10.57 1.08 34.20
CA LYS A 574 -10.84 2.43 33.69
C LYS A 574 -12.03 3.10 34.41
N THR A 575 -13.07 2.36 34.80
CA THR A 575 -14.32 2.95 35.31
C THR A 575 -14.41 3.10 36.82
N LYS A 576 -13.66 2.33 37.63
CA LYS A 576 -13.60 2.57 39.09
C LYS A 576 -13.10 3.98 39.45
N ALA A 577 -12.30 4.60 38.57
CA ALA A 577 -11.81 5.97 38.72
C ALA A 577 -12.89 7.07 38.60
N GLN A 578 -14.13 6.75 38.17
CA GLN A 578 -15.19 7.74 37.96
C GLN A 578 -16.30 7.73 39.01
N THR A 579 -16.38 6.71 39.87
CA THR A 579 -17.49 6.53 40.83
C THR A 579 -17.09 6.68 42.29
N GLU A 580 -15.81 6.54 42.63
CA GLU A 580 -15.29 6.75 43.98
C GLU A 580 -14.42 8.02 43.99
N GLY A 581 -14.82 9.03 44.78
CA GLY A 581 -14.18 10.36 44.84
C GLY A 581 -12.82 10.41 45.52
N ASN A 582 -11.93 9.46 45.22
CA ASN A 582 -10.59 9.37 45.79
C ASN A 582 -9.64 10.40 45.18
N LEU A 583 -9.02 11.22 46.04
CA LEU A 583 -8.15 12.36 45.69
C LEU A 583 -6.73 11.96 45.20
N LYS A 584 -6.61 10.85 44.47
CA LYS A 584 -5.39 10.47 43.75
C LYS A 584 -5.73 10.03 42.32
N PRO A 585 -5.11 10.61 41.28
CA PRO A 585 -5.26 10.10 39.92
C PRO A 585 -4.72 8.66 39.87
N GLN A 586 -5.46 7.77 39.20
CA GLN A 586 -4.92 6.47 38.82
C GLN A 586 -4.02 6.66 37.59
N SER A 587 -2.94 5.87 37.51
CA SER A 587 -1.99 5.93 36.40
C SER A 587 -2.70 5.72 35.05
N LEU A 588 -2.27 6.49 34.06
CA LEU A 588 -2.57 6.33 32.64
C LEU A 588 -2.49 4.87 32.13
N HIS A 589 -1.56 4.09 32.69
CA HIS A 589 -1.21 2.75 32.23
C HIS A 589 -0.99 1.78 33.39
N MET A 590 -1.23 0.50 33.14
CA MET A 590 -0.86 -0.61 34.03
C MET A 590 0.41 -1.29 33.51
N SER A 591 1.20 -1.89 34.40
CA SER A 591 2.35 -2.67 33.95
C SER A 591 1.89 -3.96 33.25
N VAL A 592 2.72 -4.47 32.35
CA VAL A 592 2.54 -5.81 31.76
C VAL A 592 2.44 -6.90 32.83
N GLY A 593 3.11 -6.75 33.97
CA GLY A 593 3.01 -7.70 35.09
C GLY A 593 1.66 -7.67 35.81
N ASP A 594 0.93 -6.55 35.76
CA ASP A 594 -0.41 -6.42 36.32
C ASP A 594 -1.48 -6.91 35.34
N ALA A 595 -1.35 -6.50 34.07
CA ALA A 595 -2.17 -7.04 32.97
C ALA A 595 -2.05 -8.58 32.90
N TYR A 596 -0.86 -9.13 33.10
CA TYR A 596 -0.63 -10.58 33.14
C TYR A 596 -1.31 -11.25 34.33
N ARG A 597 -1.37 -10.60 35.51
CA ARG A 597 -2.09 -11.12 36.69
C ARG A 597 -3.61 -11.15 36.46
N ILE A 598 -4.18 -10.10 35.86
CA ILE A 598 -5.60 -10.07 35.45
C ILE A 598 -5.88 -11.18 34.43
N TRP A 599 -5.01 -11.31 33.41
CA TRP A 599 -5.11 -12.38 32.40
C TRP A 599 -5.05 -13.78 33.01
N GLU A 600 -4.08 -14.06 33.89
CA GLU A 600 -3.93 -15.38 34.51
C GLU A 600 -5.11 -15.72 35.43
N HIS A 601 -5.71 -14.73 36.10
CA HIS A 601 -6.97 -14.92 36.84
C HIS A 601 -8.12 -15.33 35.90
N CYS A 602 -8.37 -14.56 34.83
CA CYS A 602 -9.42 -14.84 33.84
C CYS A 602 -9.23 -16.19 33.10
N ASN A 603 -7.99 -16.65 32.96
CA ASN A 603 -7.67 -17.92 32.28
C ASN A 603 -7.51 -19.12 33.26
N GLY A 604 -7.40 -18.89 34.57
CA GLY A 604 -7.19 -19.94 35.57
C GLY A 604 -8.48 -20.52 36.17
N TYR A 605 -9.55 -19.72 36.25
CA TYR A 605 -10.71 -19.93 37.13
C TYR A 605 -11.59 -21.17 36.83
N ARG A 606 -11.32 -21.94 35.76
CA ARG A 606 -12.10 -23.14 35.38
C ARG A 606 -11.33 -24.47 35.43
N THR A 607 -10.07 -24.47 35.86
CA THR A 607 -9.23 -25.69 35.90
C THR A 607 -9.67 -26.76 36.92
N THR A 608 -10.73 -26.52 37.69
CA THR A 608 -11.22 -27.39 38.77
C THR A 608 -12.44 -28.26 38.41
N GLN A 609 -13.10 -28.08 37.26
CA GLN A 609 -14.13 -29.03 36.81
C GLN A 609 -13.50 -30.30 36.22
N ARG A 610 -13.35 -31.34 37.05
CA ARG A 610 -12.96 -32.69 36.64
C ARG A 610 -14.12 -33.40 35.92
N THR A 611 -14.09 -33.46 34.60
CA THR A 611 -15.04 -34.27 33.80
C THR A 611 -14.31 -35.32 32.93
N TRP A 612 -14.57 -36.59 33.29
CA TRP A 612 -14.23 -37.93 32.78
C TRP A 612 -13.62 -38.22 31.36
N PHE A 613 -13.17 -37.28 30.55
CA PHE A 613 -12.65 -37.57 29.19
C PHE A 613 -11.14 -37.81 29.12
N GLN A 614 -10.71 -39.04 29.44
CA GLN A 614 -9.32 -39.48 29.26
C GLN A 614 -8.88 -39.60 27.78
N PRO A 615 -9.68 -40.05 26.79
CA PRO A 615 -9.23 -40.16 25.38
C PRO A 615 -8.91 -38.81 24.72
N LEU A 616 -9.53 -37.71 25.20
CA LEU A 616 -9.16 -36.35 24.79
C LEU A 616 -7.74 -35.99 25.25
N LYS A 617 -7.28 -36.57 26.36
CA LYS A 617 -6.00 -36.24 27.01
C LYS A 617 -4.80 -36.60 26.13
N ASP A 618 -4.88 -37.68 25.35
CA ASP A 618 -3.80 -38.12 24.46
C ASP A 618 -3.70 -37.23 23.20
N ALA A 619 -4.83 -36.73 22.70
CA ALA A 619 -4.85 -35.65 21.71
C ALA A 619 -4.33 -34.32 22.31
N PHE A 620 -4.74 -34.01 23.54
CA PHE A 620 -4.22 -32.87 24.29
C PHE A 620 -2.73 -32.96 24.58
N ASP A 621 -2.09 -34.13 24.65
CA ASP A 621 -0.63 -34.20 24.88
C ASP A 621 0.17 -33.88 23.60
N THR A 622 -0.44 -34.04 22.42
CA THR A 622 0.11 -33.49 21.15
C THR A 622 -0.01 -31.96 21.13
N VAL A 623 -1.18 -31.43 21.50
CA VAL A 623 -1.36 -29.98 21.70
C VAL A 623 -0.41 -29.46 22.80
N SER A 624 -0.22 -30.23 23.87
CA SER A 624 0.68 -29.90 24.97
C SER A 624 2.13 -29.92 24.51
N LYS A 625 2.56 -30.81 23.62
CA LYS A 625 3.91 -30.72 23.00
C LYS A 625 4.07 -29.49 22.11
N PHE A 626 3.02 -29.08 21.38
CA PHE A 626 3.04 -27.86 20.57
C PHE A 626 2.94 -26.57 21.40
N ILE A 627 2.31 -26.62 22.58
CA ILE A 627 2.18 -25.50 23.52
C ILE A 627 3.33 -25.49 24.56
N LYS A 628 4.01 -26.61 24.84
CA LYS A 628 5.26 -26.64 25.65
C LYS A 628 6.42 -25.92 24.97
N THR A 629 6.33 -25.63 23.67
CA THR A 629 7.22 -24.68 22.95
C THR A 629 6.69 -23.25 22.88
N HIS A 630 5.52 -22.97 23.46
CA HIS A 630 4.87 -21.65 23.54
C HIS A 630 4.70 -21.22 25.00
N SER A 631 5.54 -20.31 25.48
CA SER A 631 5.42 -19.77 26.84
C SER A 631 4.05 -19.08 27.07
N LYS A 632 3.53 -19.13 28.31
CA LYS A 632 2.29 -18.41 28.69
C LYS A 632 2.30 -16.94 28.24
N LYS A 633 3.46 -16.29 28.34
CA LYS A 633 3.74 -14.93 27.84
C LYS A 633 3.25 -14.72 26.40
N LYS A 634 3.47 -15.67 25.49
CA LYS A 634 3.12 -15.53 24.06
C LYS A 634 1.60 -15.59 23.82
N ALA A 635 0.87 -16.41 24.57
CA ALA A 635 -0.60 -16.46 24.52
C ALA A 635 -1.24 -15.18 25.09
N PHE A 636 -0.68 -14.66 26.20
CA PHE A 636 -1.02 -13.37 26.77
C PHE A 636 -0.76 -12.20 25.80
N GLU A 637 0.44 -12.14 25.21
CA GLU A 637 0.80 -11.12 24.20
C GLU A 637 -0.15 -11.15 23.00
N THR A 638 -0.54 -12.34 22.51
CA THR A 638 -1.55 -12.48 21.45
C THR A 638 -2.92 -11.92 21.86
N GLN A 639 -3.35 -12.10 23.12
CA GLN A 639 -4.60 -11.50 23.59
C GLN A 639 -4.49 -9.98 23.74
N LEU A 640 -3.34 -9.43 24.18
CA LEU A 640 -3.10 -7.97 24.15
C LEU A 640 -3.09 -7.41 22.71
N ASP A 641 -2.41 -8.07 21.78
CA ASP A 641 -2.37 -7.70 20.37
C ASP A 641 -3.79 -7.71 19.75
N PHE A 642 -4.66 -8.64 20.18
CA PHE A 642 -6.08 -8.66 19.80
C PHE A 642 -6.87 -7.52 20.46
N LEU A 643 -6.79 -7.32 21.78
CA LEU A 643 -7.51 -6.25 22.48
C LEU A 643 -7.12 -4.85 21.99
N HIS A 644 -5.88 -4.68 21.51
CA HIS A 644 -5.43 -3.48 20.83
C HIS A 644 -6.15 -3.26 19.49
N LYS A 645 -6.19 -4.28 18.61
CA LYS A 645 -6.95 -4.23 17.35
C LYS A 645 -8.45 -4.01 17.57
N TRP A 646 -9.00 -4.63 18.61
CA TRP A 646 -10.42 -4.52 19.00
C TRP A 646 -10.76 -3.21 19.72
N GLY A 647 -9.78 -2.29 19.88
CA GLY A 647 -10.02 -0.94 20.40
C GLY A 647 -10.33 -0.87 21.90
N CYS A 648 -9.83 -1.82 22.69
CA CYS A 648 -9.97 -1.82 24.15
C CYS A 648 -8.77 -1.19 24.87
N ILE A 649 -7.56 -1.28 24.30
CA ILE A 649 -6.30 -0.80 24.89
C ILE A 649 -5.37 -0.21 23.83
N LEU A 650 -4.36 0.55 24.26
CA LEU A 650 -3.16 0.82 23.44
C LEU A 650 -1.99 0.00 23.98
N TRP A 651 -1.30 -0.70 23.07
CA TRP A 651 -0.28 -1.69 23.38
C TRP A 651 0.69 -1.82 22.20
N HIS A 652 1.99 -1.76 22.47
CA HIS A 652 3.03 -1.65 21.45
C HIS A 652 4.16 -2.67 21.67
N ARG A 653 3.85 -3.96 21.48
CA ARG A 653 4.74 -5.12 21.70
C ARG A 653 6.16 -5.01 21.13
N GLN A 654 6.36 -4.25 20.05
CA GLN A 654 7.66 -4.10 19.36
C GLN A 654 8.47 -2.87 19.80
N ASN A 655 7.88 -1.96 20.59
CA ASN A 655 8.54 -0.72 21.00
C ASN A 655 9.17 -0.86 22.39
N SER A 656 10.49 -0.67 22.50
CA SER A 656 11.26 -0.89 23.73
C SER A 656 11.02 0.12 24.87
N ARG A 657 10.20 1.16 24.68
CA ARG A 657 9.73 2.07 25.74
C ARG A 657 8.28 1.81 26.17
N LEU A 658 7.48 1.16 25.32
CA LEU A 658 6.05 0.95 25.51
C LEU A 658 5.68 -0.53 25.72
N CYS A 659 6.59 -1.48 25.45
CA CYS A 659 6.33 -2.92 25.55
C CYS A 659 6.15 -3.46 26.98
N ASP A 660 6.36 -2.65 28.01
CA ASP A 660 6.12 -3.01 29.42
C ASP A 660 4.87 -2.34 30.01
N SER A 661 4.14 -1.53 29.22
CA SER A 661 2.98 -0.74 29.65
C SER A 661 1.75 -0.98 28.78
N VAL A 662 0.61 -1.23 29.42
CA VAL A 662 -0.71 -1.32 28.77
C VAL A 662 -1.51 -0.08 29.12
N ILE A 663 -1.76 0.79 28.14
CA ILE A 663 -2.58 1.98 28.31
C ILE A 663 -4.05 1.55 28.26
N HIS A 664 -4.71 1.61 29.41
CA HIS A 664 -6.14 1.29 29.56
C HIS A 664 -7.00 2.55 29.74
N ASP A 665 -6.47 3.64 30.32
CA ASP A 665 -7.19 4.90 30.36
C ASP A 665 -6.76 5.85 29.23
N THR A 666 -7.62 5.95 28.22
CA THR A 666 -7.51 6.98 27.19
C THR A 666 -7.94 8.37 27.66
N GLY A 667 -8.66 8.52 28.77
CA GLY A 667 -9.10 9.81 29.31
C GLY A 667 -7.92 10.70 29.71
N ARG A 668 -7.03 10.20 30.58
CA ARG A 668 -5.83 10.91 31.02
C ARG A 668 -4.89 11.25 29.85
N MET A 669 -4.82 10.39 28.83
CA MET A 669 -4.13 10.68 27.56
C MET A 669 -4.81 11.81 26.76
N ILE A 670 -6.13 11.81 26.66
CA ILE A 670 -6.91 12.86 25.99
C ILE A 670 -6.68 14.20 26.66
N ASP A 671 -6.61 14.26 27.99
CA ASP A 671 -6.38 15.51 28.72
C ASP A 671 -4.95 16.03 28.57
N PHE A 672 -3.96 15.15 28.39
CA PHE A 672 -2.61 15.55 27.96
C PHE A 672 -2.60 16.11 26.54
N LEU A 673 -3.23 15.40 25.61
CA LEU A 673 -3.40 15.86 24.22
C LEU A 673 -4.17 17.19 24.17
N LYS A 674 -5.13 17.43 25.09
CA LYS A 674 -5.86 18.69 25.21
C LYS A 674 -4.93 19.86 25.50
N ARG A 675 -3.99 19.69 26.42
CA ARG A 675 -3.07 20.73 26.89
C ARG A 675 -1.93 20.99 25.90
N VAL A 676 -1.36 19.93 25.32
CA VAL A 676 -0.28 20.07 24.34
C VAL A 676 -0.79 20.65 23.02
N PHE A 677 -1.92 20.17 22.49
CA PHE A 677 -2.41 20.55 21.16
C PHE A 677 -3.43 21.72 21.18
N ASP A 678 -3.53 22.49 22.26
CA ASP A 678 -4.50 23.59 22.35
C ASP A 678 -4.23 24.71 21.30
N TYR A 679 -5.23 24.98 20.47
CA TYR A 679 -5.17 26.05 19.47
C TYR A 679 -5.15 27.48 20.05
N LYS A 680 -5.48 27.64 21.35
CA LYS A 680 -5.35 28.89 22.11
C LYS A 680 -4.02 29.01 22.87
N LEU A 681 -3.16 27.98 22.91
CA LEU A 681 -1.98 27.89 23.77
C LEU A 681 -1.09 29.17 23.76
N PHE A 682 -0.89 29.77 22.59
CA PHE A 682 -0.13 31.01 22.43
C PHE A 682 -0.73 32.22 23.16
N GLU A 683 -2.05 32.28 23.31
CA GLU A 683 -2.77 33.33 24.02
C GLU A 683 -2.95 32.95 25.50
N THR A 684 -3.26 31.67 25.81
CA THR A 684 -3.33 31.12 27.17
C THR A 684 -2.06 31.45 27.97
N LEU A 685 -0.88 31.18 27.40
CA LEU A 685 0.41 31.50 28.03
C LEU A 685 0.65 33.01 28.23
N LYS A 686 0.10 33.88 27.36
CA LYS A 686 0.17 35.35 27.56
C LYS A 686 -0.76 35.80 28.68
N GLU A 687 -1.95 35.22 28.78
CA GLU A 687 -2.89 35.54 29.86
C GLU A 687 -2.34 35.08 31.22
N GLU A 688 -1.78 33.87 31.31
CA GLU A 688 -1.07 33.40 32.51
C GLU A 688 0.10 34.33 32.87
N LYS A 689 0.85 34.80 31.86
CA LYS A 689 1.93 35.77 32.06
C LYS A 689 1.42 37.11 32.59
N ALA A 690 0.28 37.59 32.10
CA ALA A 690 -0.36 38.82 32.56
C ALA A 690 -1.00 38.68 33.96
N ARG A 691 -1.53 37.50 34.29
CA ARG A 691 -2.04 37.13 35.63
C ARG A 691 -0.92 36.87 36.66
N GLY A 692 0.35 36.99 36.26
CA GLY A 692 1.51 36.80 37.15
C GLY A 692 1.92 35.35 37.40
N LEU A 693 1.19 34.36 36.86
CA LEU A 693 1.42 32.93 37.08
C LEU A 693 2.75 32.46 36.46
N TYR A 694 3.21 33.08 35.37
CA TYR A 694 4.48 32.73 34.73
C TYR A 694 5.65 33.62 35.22
N THR A 695 6.48 33.11 36.14
CA THR A 695 7.55 33.86 36.81
C THR A 695 8.86 33.95 35.99
N CYS A 696 9.03 35.08 35.27
CA CYS A 696 10.25 35.40 34.50
C CYS A 696 10.32 36.89 34.11
N THR A 697 11.44 37.35 33.56
CA THR A 697 11.54 38.66 32.89
C THR A 697 10.77 38.68 31.56
N LYS A 698 10.28 39.85 31.13
CA LYS A 698 9.63 40.02 29.82
C LYS A 698 10.54 39.58 28.66
N THR A 699 11.78 40.07 28.64
CA THR A 699 12.79 39.71 27.62
C THR A 699 13.13 38.22 27.56
N ARG A 700 12.87 37.45 28.63
CA ARG A 700 12.97 35.99 28.61
C ARG A 700 11.70 35.37 28.03
N PHE A 701 10.52 35.80 28.47
CA PHE A 701 9.23 35.34 27.94
C PHE A 701 9.16 35.52 26.42
N ASP A 702 9.55 36.69 25.92
CA ASP A 702 9.52 37.00 24.48
C ASP A 702 10.40 36.04 23.65
N ARG A 703 11.53 35.57 24.22
CA ARG A 703 12.40 34.55 23.60
C ARG A 703 11.80 33.15 23.67
N GLU A 704 11.21 32.78 24.81
CA GLU A 704 10.57 31.47 25.01
C GLU A 704 9.33 31.33 24.10
N MET A 705 8.55 32.41 23.91
CA MET A 705 7.45 32.48 22.94
C MET A 705 7.92 32.54 21.48
N HIS A 706 9.09 33.13 21.18
CA HIS A 706 9.68 33.08 19.84
C HIS A 706 10.14 31.66 19.45
N LEU A 707 10.64 30.87 20.42
CA LEU A 707 10.89 29.44 20.22
C LEU A 707 9.58 28.68 19.95
N LEU A 708 8.52 28.94 20.72
CA LEU A 708 7.22 28.31 20.50
C LEU A 708 6.64 28.64 19.11
N LYS A 709 6.81 29.88 18.62
CA LYS A 709 6.46 30.27 17.25
C LYS A 709 7.19 29.45 16.17
N LYS A 710 8.42 29.00 16.46
CA LYS A 710 9.22 28.10 15.60
C LYS A 710 8.92 26.61 15.86
N GLY A 711 7.81 26.29 16.53
CA GLY A 711 7.42 24.92 16.85
C GLY A 711 8.11 24.30 18.06
N VAL A 712 8.89 25.07 18.83
CA VAL A 712 9.74 24.54 19.90
C VAL A 712 9.14 24.85 21.28
N LEU A 713 8.66 23.81 21.96
CA LEU A 713 8.19 23.89 23.34
C LEU A 713 9.34 23.47 24.27
N ILE A 714 9.69 24.34 25.22
CA ILE A 714 10.79 24.09 26.18
C ILE A 714 10.23 23.62 27.54
N PRO A 715 11.01 22.89 28.37
CA PRO A 715 10.53 22.35 29.65
C PRO A 715 9.85 23.36 30.59
N ARG A 716 10.28 24.62 30.59
CA ARG A 716 9.65 25.69 31.39
C ARG A 716 8.25 26.09 30.95
N LEU A 717 7.91 25.91 29.67
CA LEU A 717 6.54 26.05 29.19
C LEU A 717 5.75 24.78 29.52
N MET A 718 6.35 23.60 29.29
CA MET A 718 5.71 22.29 29.55
C MET A 718 5.28 22.13 31.01
N ALA A 719 6.14 22.48 31.97
CA ALA A 719 5.86 22.33 33.40
C ALA A 719 4.60 23.08 33.89
N ASN A 720 4.20 24.17 33.23
CA ASN A 720 2.96 24.87 33.56
C ASN A 720 1.76 24.29 32.80
N ILE A 721 1.93 23.98 31.51
CA ILE A 721 0.91 23.35 30.65
C ILE A 721 0.49 21.97 31.18
N LEU A 722 1.40 21.27 31.86
CA LEU A 722 1.26 19.88 32.29
C LEU A 722 1.31 19.69 33.82
N ALA A 723 1.07 20.75 34.60
CA ALA A 723 1.24 20.77 36.06
C ALA A 723 0.50 19.63 36.84
N ASP A 724 -0.59 19.08 36.31
CA ASP A 724 -1.36 17.98 36.94
C ASP A 724 -0.94 16.56 36.44
N PHE A 725 0.19 16.44 35.74
CA PHE A 725 0.82 15.17 35.36
C PHE A 725 2.13 14.97 36.11
N GLU A 726 2.30 13.77 36.68
CA GLU A 726 3.58 13.35 37.24
C GLU A 726 4.66 13.24 36.13
N ASP A 727 5.94 13.50 36.46
CA ASP A 727 7.03 13.55 35.47
C ASP A 727 7.17 12.22 34.68
N ASN A 728 6.93 11.08 35.35
CA ASN A 728 6.89 9.74 34.77
C ASN A 728 5.81 9.58 33.68
N GLU A 729 4.62 10.18 33.87
CA GLU A 729 3.53 10.19 32.89
C GLU A 729 3.86 11.14 31.73
N GLN A 730 4.48 12.30 32.02
CA GLN A 730 4.94 13.23 30.98
C GLN A 730 5.99 12.57 30.07
N ASP A 731 7.03 11.94 30.62
CA ASP A 731 8.07 11.25 29.84
C ASP A 731 7.51 10.06 29.02
N PHE A 732 6.53 9.34 29.57
CA PHE A 732 5.82 8.28 28.86
C PHE A 732 4.97 8.84 27.70
N LEU A 733 4.18 9.88 27.94
CA LEU A 733 3.31 10.50 26.94
C LEU A 733 4.11 11.23 25.85
N PHE A 734 5.26 11.83 26.18
CA PHE A 734 6.19 12.36 25.18
C PHE A 734 6.92 11.25 24.41
N SER A 735 7.24 10.12 25.04
CA SER A 735 7.77 8.95 24.31
C SER A 735 6.73 8.36 23.34
N LEU A 736 5.45 8.37 23.71
CA LEU A 736 4.33 8.00 22.84
C LEU A 736 4.22 8.97 21.65
N LEU A 737 4.29 10.28 21.89
CA LEU A 737 4.30 11.28 20.81
C LEU A 737 5.55 11.18 19.90
N GLN A 738 6.71 10.78 20.43
CA GLN A 738 7.91 10.51 19.61
C GLN A 738 7.71 9.31 18.68
N GLU A 739 7.19 8.20 19.21
CA GLU A 739 6.96 6.96 18.43
C GLU A 739 6.03 7.18 17.24
N PHE A 740 4.97 7.97 17.43
CA PHE A 740 4.03 8.28 16.36
C PHE A 740 4.52 9.37 15.40
N ASP A 741 5.81 9.72 15.40
CA ASP A 741 6.41 10.80 14.58
C ASP A 741 5.66 12.13 14.79
N LEU A 742 5.25 12.42 16.03
CA LEU A 742 4.60 13.67 16.37
C LEU A 742 5.60 14.68 16.93
N CYS A 743 6.25 14.38 18.07
CA CYS A 743 7.24 15.31 18.64
C CYS A 743 8.67 14.77 18.54
N TYR A 744 9.64 15.69 18.54
CA TYR A 744 11.05 15.35 18.32
C TYR A 744 11.94 16.08 19.31
N GLN A 745 12.87 15.38 19.95
CA GLN A 745 13.79 16.01 20.90
C GLN A 745 14.80 16.90 20.16
N VAL A 746 14.91 18.15 20.60
CA VAL A 746 15.70 19.20 19.95
C VAL A 746 16.60 19.93 20.95
N ARG A 747 17.69 20.49 20.42
CA ARG A 747 18.70 21.24 21.17
C ARG A 747 19.02 22.53 20.43
N PHE A 748 19.24 23.61 21.17
CA PHE A 748 19.49 24.94 20.61
C PHE A 748 20.59 25.68 21.37
N GLY A 749 21.53 26.26 20.62
CA GLY A 749 22.56 27.17 21.15
C GLY A 749 23.40 26.53 22.26
N LYS A 750 23.42 27.13 23.45
CA LYS A 750 24.18 26.67 24.62
C LYS A 750 23.52 25.47 25.34
N GLY A 751 23.13 24.43 24.59
CA GLY A 751 22.61 23.18 25.13
C GLY A 751 21.16 23.23 25.67
N THR A 752 20.37 24.25 25.33
CA THR A 752 18.95 24.32 25.73
C THR A 752 18.17 23.21 25.03
N GLN A 753 17.58 22.29 25.81
CA GLN A 753 16.73 21.22 25.28
C GLN A 753 15.25 21.64 25.17
N GLY A 754 14.52 20.99 24.27
CA GLY A 754 13.07 21.10 24.14
C GLY A 754 12.49 20.01 23.25
N LEU A 755 11.20 20.12 22.95
CA LEU A 755 10.49 19.29 21.99
C LEU A 755 10.02 20.14 20.80
N TYR A 756 10.27 19.64 19.60
CA TYR A 756 9.83 20.24 18.35
C TYR A 756 8.54 19.57 17.89
N PHE A 757 7.57 20.41 17.53
CA PHE A 757 6.21 20.08 17.14
C PHE A 757 5.94 20.75 15.78
N PRO A 758 6.25 20.08 14.64
CA PRO A 758 6.34 20.72 13.33
C PRO A 758 5.03 21.41 12.89
N TRP A 759 3.88 20.90 13.30
CA TRP A 759 2.59 21.48 12.92
C TRP A 759 2.30 22.85 13.54
N TYR A 760 2.89 23.24 14.68
CA TYR A 760 2.67 24.60 15.24
C TYR A 760 3.03 25.72 14.23
N LEU A 761 3.78 25.38 13.17
CA LEU A 761 4.10 26.24 12.03
C LEU A 761 2.93 26.57 11.10
N PHE A 762 1.67 26.16 11.33
CA PHE A 762 0.52 26.41 10.42
C PHE A 762 0.38 27.85 9.91
N LYS A 763 0.83 28.84 10.72
CA LYS A 763 0.75 30.28 10.43
C LYS A 763 2.11 30.92 10.09
N GLN A 764 3.14 30.11 9.84
CA GLN A 764 4.46 30.60 9.42
C GLN A 764 4.56 30.57 7.89
N GLU A 765 4.76 31.73 7.30
CA GLU A 765 4.94 31.91 5.86
C GLU A 765 6.39 31.59 5.44
N GLU A 766 6.71 31.64 4.13
CA GLU A 766 8.07 31.39 3.66
C GLU A 766 9.04 32.49 4.20
N PRO A 767 10.20 32.13 4.79
CA PRO A 767 11.11 33.11 5.38
C PRO A 767 11.59 34.16 4.37
N GLU A 768 11.47 35.44 4.74
CA GLU A 768 11.91 36.59 3.91
C GLU A 768 13.38 36.49 3.48
N ASP A 769 14.23 35.84 4.28
CA ASP A 769 15.65 35.65 4.01
C ASP A 769 15.99 34.39 3.18
N LEU A 770 14.99 33.58 2.82
CA LEU A 770 15.20 32.37 2.00
C LEU A 770 15.87 32.68 0.64
N PRO A 771 15.50 33.74 -0.12
CA PRO A 771 16.17 34.07 -1.37
C PRO A 771 17.66 34.39 -1.23
N HIS A 772 18.12 34.82 -0.05
CA HIS A 772 19.54 35.09 0.21
C HIS A 772 20.34 33.80 0.46
N VAL A 773 19.75 32.79 1.12
CA VAL A 773 20.42 31.49 1.36
C VAL A 773 20.21 30.48 0.22
N TRP A 774 19.15 30.65 -0.57
CA TRP A 774 18.79 29.86 -1.74
C TRP A 774 18.43 30.78 -2.93
N PRO A 775 19.42 31.37 -3.61
CA PRO A 775 19.17 32.21 -4.78
C PRO A 775 18.56 31.42 -5.95
N SER A 776 17.74 32.08 -6.77
CA SER A 776 17.13 31.48 -7.96
C SER A 776 18.15 31.08 -9.02
N VAL A 777 19.23 31.85 -9.18
CA VAL A 777 20.36 31.56 -10.06
C VAL A 777 21.37 30.63 -9.37
N LEU A 778 22.02 29.77 -10.15
CA LEU A 778 23.13 28.90 -9.72
C LEU A 778 24.47 29.47 -10.20
N GLU A 779 25.47 29.50 -9.32
CA GLU A 779 26.87 29.79 -9.67
C GLU A 779 27.45 28.71 -10.61
N ASP A 780 28.50 29.03 -11.37
CA ASP A 780 29.05 28.13 -12.40
C ASP A 780 29.55 26.78 -11.86
N ASP A 781 30.15 26.76 -10.66
CA ASP A 781 30.61 25.53 -10.01
C ASP A 781 29.49 24.76 -9.27
N GLN A 782 28.27 25.30 -9.19
CA GLN A 782 27.15 24.70 -8.49
C GLN A 782 26.22 23.87 -9.39
N ILE A 783 25.60 22.87 -8.78
CA ILE A 783 24.53 22.03 -9.35
C ILE A 783 23.39 21.85 -8.35
N GLN A 784 22.17 21.72 -8.85
CA GLN A 784 20.96 21.39 -8.08
C GLN A 784 20.38 20.07 -8.61
N LEU A 785 20.25 19.09 -7.74
CA LEU A 785 19.54 17.83 -8.02
C LEU A 785 18.13 17.96 -7.44
N GLN A 786 17.10 17.62 -8.19
CA GLN A 786 15.71 17.83 -7.76
C GLN A 786 14.80 16.65 -8.11
N VAL A 787 13.96 16.29 -7.14
CA VAL A 787 12.93 15.25 -7.24
C VAL A 787 11.59 15.83 -6.81
N GLU A 788 10.53 15.45 -7.51
CA GLU A 788 9.15 15.75 -7.18
C GLU A 788 8.40 14.46 -6.85
N PHE A 789 7.64 14.46 -5.76
CA PHE A 789 6.75 13.39 -5.33
C PHE A 789 5.31 13.84 -5.57
N HIS A 790 4.68 13.32 -6.62
CA HIS A 790 3.34 13.67 -7.07
C HIS A 790 2.30 12.71 -6.50
N PHE A 791 1.48 13.16 -5.55
CA PHE A 791 0.44 12.36 -4.88
C PHE A 791 -0.81 12.23 -5.76
N LEU A 792 -1.76 11.34 -5.41
CA LEU A 792 -2.92 11.08 -6.27
C LEU A 792 -3.86 12.28 -6.46
N ILE A 793 -3.97 13.14 -5.44
CA ILE A 793 -4.87 14.30 -5.41
C ILE A 793 -4.28 15.44 -4.54
N VAL A 794 -3.91 15.15 -3.28
CA VAL A 794 -3.25 16.11 -2.36
C VAL A 794 -2.12 15.44 -1.58
N VAL A 795 -1.20 16.23 -1.02
CA VAL A 795 -0.24 15.73 -0.01
C VAL A 795 -1.03 15.36 1.26
N PRO A 796 -0.88 14.15 1.82
CA PRO A 796 -1.65 13.76 3.00
C PRO A 796 -1.35 14.61 4.24
N ILE A 797 -2.37 14.83 5.07
CA ILE A 797 -2.25 15.58 6.33
C ILE A 797 -1.31 14.85 7.28
N SER A 798 -0.47 15.60 8.01
CA SER A 798 0.68 15.14 8.81
C SER A 798 1.87 14.60 8.01
N TYR A 799 1.78 14.43 6.69
CA TYR A 799 2.89 13.84 5.91
C TYR A 799 4.10 14.76 5.85
N PHE A 800 3.87 16.04 5.55
CA PHE A 800 4.97 16.99 5.44
C PHE A 800 5.60 17.29 6.80
N GLU A 801 4.75 17.40 7.81
CA GLU A 801 5.11 17.66 9.20
C GLU A 801 5.96 16.51 9.78
N LYS A 802 5.56 15.25 9.52
CA LYS A 802 6.36 14.06 9.87
C LYS A 802 7.70 14.01 9.13
N LEU A 803 7.72 14.37 7.85
CA LEU A 803 8.96 14.40 7.06
C LEU A 803 9.95 15.44 7.64
N GLN A 804 9.47 16.62 8.04
CA GLN A 804 10.31 17.63 8.71
C GLN A 804 10.96 17.10 9.99
N GLY A 805 10.25 16.23 10.72
CA GLY A 805 10.72 15.57 11.93
C GLY A 805 11.70 14.43 11.71
N ARG A 806 11.41 13.48 10.81
CA ARG A 806 12.35 12.38 10.48
C ARG A 806 13.70 12.90 10.01
N LEU A 807 13.70 13.95 9.19
CA LEU A 807 14.93 14.60 8.71
C LEU A 807 15.71 15.30 9.84
N HIS A 808 15.05 15.82 10.88
CA HIS A 808 15.74 16.32 12.09
C HIS A 808 16.54 15.20 12.75
N CYS A 809 15.87 14.09 13.11
CA CYS A 809 16.48 13.01 13.88
C CYS A 809 17.55 12.21 13.12
N ARG A 810 17.61 12.30 11.79
CA ARG A 810 18.52 11.50 10.95
C ARG A 810 19.61 12.30 10.24
N GLY A 811 19.74 13.62 10.49
CA GLY A 811 20.95 14.36 10.10
C GLY A 811 20.82 15.87 9.90
N CYS A 812 19.60 16.42 9.77
CA CYS A 812 19.39 17.85 9.55
C CYS A 812 19.00 18.57 10.85
N SER A 813 19.89 18.59 11.83
CA SER A 813 19.59 19.01 13.19
C SER A 813 19.27 20.50 13.33
N PHE A 814 18.64 20.89 14.44
CA PHE A 814 18.55 22.30 14.86
C PHE A 814 19.80 22.82 15.60
N GLU A 815 20.81 21.97 15.85
CA GLU A 815 22.14 22.43 16.30
C GLU A 815 22.88 23.12 15.13
N ASP A 816 22.57 22.74 13.89
CA ASP A 816 22.94 23.47 12.68
C ASP A 816 22.18 24.80 12.58
N SER A 817 22.88 25.90 12.87
CA SER A 817 22.34 27.25 13.08
C SER A 817 21.66 27.93 11.87
N GLN A 818 21.41 27.20 10.78
CA GLN A 818 20.82 27.72 9.54
C GLN A 818 19.52 27.01 9.10
N ARG A 819 19.01 26.06 9.89
CA ARG A 819 17.71 25.43 9.61
C ARG A 819 16.55 26.44 9.73
N ARG A 820 15.61 26.40 8.78
CA ARG A 820 14.39 27.21 8.70
C ARG A 820 13.22 26.32 8.28
N ASP A 821 12.18 26.27 9.10
CA ASP A 821 10.96 25.49 8.83
C ASP A 821 9.76 26.44 8.83
N TRP A 822 8.81 26.22 7.92
CA TRP A 822 7.55 26.96 7.83
C TRP A 822 6.40 26.04 7.39
N CYS A 823 5.18 26.56 7.24
CA CYS A 823 4.00 25.73 7.00
C CYS A 823 4.11 24.83 5.75
N ASN A 824 4.82 25.28 4.71
CA ASN A 824 4.92 24.61 3.41
C ASN A 824 6.37 24.36 2.98
N GLY A 825 7.34 24.38 3.89
CA GLY A 825 8.72 24.11 3.51
C GLY A 825 9.72 23.89 4.66
N MET A 826 10.91 23.46 4.26
CA MET A 826 12.12 23.43 5.07
C MET A 826 13.32 23.83 4.21
N PHE A 827 14.16 24.72 4.72
CA PHE A 827 15.54 24.91 4.27
C PHE A 827 16.52 24.50 5.37
N THR A 828 17.60 23.82 4.99
CA THR A 828 18.69 23.49 5.92
C THR A 828 20.03 23.32 5.19
N ARG A 829 21.12 23.22 5.95
CA ARG A 829 22.42 22.76 5.46
C ARG A 829 22.69 21.33 5.92
N TYR A 830 23.58 20.65 5.20
CA TYR A 830 24.11 19.34 5.54
C TYR A 830 25.54 19.25 5.01
N GLY A 831 26.54 19.44 5.88
CA GLY A 831 27.93 19.63 5.46
C GLY A 831 28.11 20.86 4.54
N SER A 832 28.75 20.67 3.39
CA SER A 832 28.86 21.70 2.34
C SER A 832 27.55 21.97 1.59
N SER A 833 26.56 21.08 1.70
CA SER A 833 25.35 21.07 0.88
C SER A 833 24.21 21.88 1.50
N ARG A 834 23.33 22.38 0.64
CA ARG A 834 22.04 22.99 1.00
C ARG A 834 20.91 22.06 0.57
N ILE A 835 19.88 21.95 1.40
CA ILE A 835 18.67 21.18 1.13
C ILE A 835 17.48 22.14 1.24
N LEU A 836 16.60 22.11 0.25
CA LEU A 836 15.32 22.81 0.24
C LEU A 836 14.22 21.79 -0.08
N ILE A 837 13.18 21.76 0.74
CA ILE A 837 11.99 20.94 0.55
C ILE A 837 10.78 21.87 0.60
N ARG A 838 9.86 21.74 -0.36
CA ARG A 838 8.58 22.47 -0.38
C ARG A 838 7.39 21.52 -0.54
N ARG A 839 6.27 21.88 0.10
CA ARG A 839 4.94 21.35 -0.21
C ARG A 839 4.22 22.34 -1.12
N ASP A 840 3.74 21.86 -2.24
CA ASP A 840 2.84 22.58 -3.15
C ASP A 840 1.52 21.80 -3.26
N GLN A 841 0.40 22.52 -3.33
CA GLN A 841 -0.94 21.96 -3.19
C GLN A 841 -1.96 22.81 -3.95
N GLY A 842 -2.10 22.53 -5.25
CA GLY A 842 -3.19 23.07 -6.07
C GLY A 842 -4.46 22.23 -5.97
N ASP A 843 -5.55 22.72 -6.58
CA ASP A 843 -6.90 22.15 -6.49
C ASP A 843 -7.03 20.64 -6.82
N ASN A 844 -6.10 20.10 -7.62
CA ASN A 844 -6.12 18.72 -8.09
C ASN A 844 -4.74 18.01 -8.06
N GLU A 845 -3.67 18.72 -7.67
CA GLU A 845 -2.30 18.17 -7.65
C GLU A 845 -1.59 18.65 -6.38
N GLY A 846 -1.29 17.70 -5.48
CA GLY A 846 -0.38 17.90 -4.35
C GLY A 846 0.96 17.26 -4.61
N LYS A 847 2.04 18.02 -4.44
CA LYS A 847 3.42 17.53 -4.59
C LYS A 847 4.32 17.94 -3.43
N ILE A 848 5.35 17.14 -3.19
CA ILE A 848 6.51 17.54 -2.39
C ILE A 848 7.70 17.65 -3.34
N GLU A 849 8.34 18.81 -3.37
CA GLU A 849 9.60 19.04 -4.06
C GLU A 849 10.76 18.84 -3.07
N VAL A 850 11.79 18.11 -3.49
CA VAL A 850 13.06 17.94 -2.76
C VAL A 850 14.18 18.38 -3.68
N ALA A 851 14.89 19.45 -3.30
CA ALA A 851 16.04 19.97 -4.02
C ALA A 851 17.30 19.96 -3.13
N VAL A 852 18.40 19.44 -3.67
CA VAL A 852 19.71 19.36 -3.00
C VAL A 852 20.73 20.10 -3.86
N ARG A 853 21.43 21.08 -3.29
CA ARG A 853 22.32 22.01 -4.01
C ARG A 853 23.70 22.07 -3.36
N GLY A 854 24.74 21.94 -4.17
CA GLY A 854 26.13 22.07 -3.74
C GLY A 854 27.08 22.18 -4.94
N LYS A 855 28.37 21.94 -4.72
CA LYS A 855 29.37 22.01 -5.79
C LYS A 855 29.30 20.80 -6.71
N ILE A 856 29.62 20.99 -7.98
CA ILE A 856 29.61 19.94 -9.02
C ILE A 856 30.64 18.81 -8.76
N VAL A 857 31.67 19.09 -7.97
CA VAL A 857 32.65 18.10 -7.48
C VAL A 857 32.09 17.20 -6.36
N ASP A 858 31.09 17.68 -5.61
CA ASP A 858 30.44 16.97 -4.49
C ASP A 858 29.24 16.11 -4.97
N PHE A 859 29.07 15.93 -6.30
CA PHE A 859 27.88 15.31 -6.91
C PHE A 859 27.49 13.96 -6.31
N GLU A 860 28.47 13.13 -5.95
CA GLU A 860 28.22 11.80 -5.37
C GLU A 860 27.53 11.90 -4.00
N ASP A 861 27.89 12.91 -3.20
CA ASP A 861 27.33 13.14 -1.87
C ASP A 861 25.98 13.88 -1.94
N LEU A 862 25.83 14.81 -2.88
CA LEU A 862 24.51 15.38 -3.25
C LEU A 862 23.53 14.27 -3.66
N TRP A 863 24.00 13.26 -4.41
CA TRP A 863 23.20 12.11 -4.81
C TRP A 863 22.87 11.17 -3.63
N LYS A 864 23.81 10.94 -2.70
CA LYS A 864 23.54 10.18 -1.45
C LYS A 864 22.46 10.87 -0.60
N ILE A 865 22.55 12.18 -0.41
CA ILE A 865 21.55 12.98 0.34
C ILE A 865 20.17 12.85 -0.32
N LEU A 866 20.08 12.99 -1.65
CA LEU A 866 18.83 12.86 -2.39
C LEU A 866 18.22 11.45 -2.27
N CYS A 867 19.03 10.40 -2.36
CA CYS A 867 18.59 9.02 -2.19
C CYS A 867 18.14 8.70 -0.75
N TRP A 868 18.80 9.30 0.25
CA TRP A 868 18.39 9.21 1.65
C TRP A 868 17.01 9.84 1.86
N ILE A 869 16.81 11.11 1.44
CA ILE A 869 15.51 11.78 1.56
C ILE A 869 14.42 11.00 0.80
N TYR A 870 14.72 10.47 -0.40
CA TYR A 870 13.81 9.58 -1.12
C TYR A 870 13.39 8.36 -0.29
N THR A 871 14.31 7.77 0.47
CA THR A 871 14.02 6.63 1.35
C THR A 871 13.12 7.03 2.50
N GLU A 872 13.39 8.14 3.20
CA GLU A 872 12.52 8.66 4.27
C GLU A 872 11.08 8.90 3.79
N VAL A 873 10.92 9.44 2.58
CA VAL A 873 9.63 9.71 1.94
C VAL A 873 8.91 8.39 1.57
N GLN A 874 9.60 7.40 1.00
CA GLN A 874 9.00 6.10 0.71
C GLN A 874 8.61 5.34 2.00
N ASP A 875 9.46 5.35 3.02
CA ASP A 875 9.20 4.71 4.31
C ASP A 875 8.00 5.38 5.02
N LEU A 876 7.90 6.70 4.97
CA LEU A 876 6.75 7.44 5.51
C LEU A 876 5.45 7.15 4.75
N LEU A 877 5.52 6.94 3.43
CA LEU A 877 4.36 6.57 2.61
C LEU A 877 3.75 5.21 3.00
N THR A 878 4.50 4.34 3.72
CA THR A 878 3.93 3.09 4.24
C THR A 878 2.82 3.30 5.27
N GLU A 879 2.83 4.42 6.00
CA GLU A 879 1.74 4.77 6.94
C GLU A 879 0.47 5.33 6.27
N TYR A 880 0.46 5.46 4.94
CA TYR A 880 -0.64 5.99 4.15
C TYR A 880 -1.08 4.93 3.11
N PRO A 881 -1.60 3.78 3.57
CA PRO A 881 -1.79 2.59 2.74
C PRO A 881 -2.75 2.81 1.55
N GLY A 882 -3.60 3.84 1.58
CA GLY A 882 -4.48 4.21 0.48
C GLY A 882 -3.88 5.16 -0.57
N GLU A 883 -2.66 5.67 -0.35
CA GLU A 883 -2.06 6.74 -1.17
C GLU A 883 -0.88 6.26 -2.06
N THR A 884 -0.58 6.97 -3.15
CA THR A 884 0.64 6.74 -3.96
C THR A 884 1.28 8.04 -4.41
N ALA A 885 2.58 8.21 -4.16
CA ALA A 885 3.40 9.18 -4.88
C ALA A 885 4.00 8.55 -6.16
N ASP A 886 3.82 9.20 -7.31
CA ASP A 886 4.68 8.99 -8.48
C ASP A 886 5.90 9.91 -8.36
N VAL A 887 7.09 9.41 -8.67
CA VAL A 887 8.34 10.10 -8.37
C VAL A 887 9.10 10.47 -9.64
N ILE A 888 9.36 11.76 -9.80
CA ILE A 888 9.93 12.36 -11.00
C ILE A 888 11.25 13.05 -10.63
N TYR A 889 12.32 12.72 -11.35
CA TYR A 889 13.59 13.45 -11.31
C TYR A 889 13.60 14.54 -12.40
N LEU A 890 14.06 15.73 -12.05
CA LEU A 890 14.18 16.87 -12.96
C LEU A 890 15.63 17.01 -13.47
N CYS A 891 15.80 17.32 -14.75
CA CYS A 891 17.12 17.52 -15.36
C CYS A 891 17.89 18.71 -14.73
N PRO A 892 19.03 18.49 -14.02
CA PRO A 892 19.76 19.53 -13.29
C PRO A 892 20.19 20.73 -14.13
N ALA A 893 20.54 20.50 -15.39
CA ALA A 893 21.01 21.57 -16.26
C ALA A 893 19.85 22.37 -16.88
N CYS A 894 18.73 21.72 -17.25
CA CYS A 894 17.53 22.46 -17.63
C CYS A 894 16.91 23.22 -16.43
N ILE A 895 17.24 22.87 -15.17
CA ILE A 895 17.04 23.73 -13.97
C ILE A 895 18.04 24.91 -13.94
N LYS A 896 19.35 24.66 -14.13
CA LYS A 896 20.39 25.70 -14.12
C LYS A 896 20.16 26.81 -15.15
N GLU A 897 19.56 26.45 -16.28
CA GLU A 897 19.15 27.34 -17.38
C GLU A 897 17.79 28.04 -17.13
N GLY A 898 17.15 27.82 -15.98
CA GLY A 898 15.88 28.46 -15.62
C GLY A 898 14.67 28.01 -16.46
N SER A 899 14.69 26.81 -17.04
CA SER A 899 13.59 26.34 -17.90
C SER A 899 12.27 26.22 -17.15
N LYS A 900 11.20 26.78 -17.71
CA LYS A 900 9.82 26.65 -17.20
C LYS A 900 9.22 25.25 -17.43
N GLU A 901 9.78 24.47 -18.36
CA GLU A 901 9.43 23.06 -18.57
C GLU A 901 10.73 22.22 -18.51
N PRO A 902 11.26 21.91 -17.31
CA PRO A 902 12.45 21.06 -17.19
C PRO A 902 12.14 19.63 -17.66
N LEU A 903 13.12 18.96 -18.26
CA LEU A 903 12.96 17.56 -18.69
C LEU A 903 12.73 16.64 -17.48
N THR A 904 11.56 16.00 -17.44
CA THR A 904 11.13 15.06 -16.41
C THR A 904 11.54 13.62 -16.73
N ILE A 905 12.02 12.88 -15.73
CA ILE A 905 12.48 11.49 -15.86
C ILE A 905 11.90 10.66 -14.69
N PRO A 906 11.14 9.56 -14.93
CA PRO A 906 10.62 8.74 -13.83
C PRO A 906 11.74 8.10 -13.00
N TRP A 907 11.67 8.20 -11.68
CA TRP A 907 12.73 7.75 -10.74
C TRP A 907 13.12 6.27 -10.89
N ASP A 908 12.14 5.40 -11.18
CA ASP A 908 12.35 3.97 -11.53
C ASP A 908 13.35 3.79 -12.71
N THR A 909 13.47 4.78 -13.60
CA THR A 909 14.40 4.78 -14.75
C THR A 909 15.81 5.23 -14.36
N VAL A 910 15.94 6.11 -13.36
CA VAL A 910 17.24 6.62 -12.90
C VAL A 910 17.94 5.60 -12.02
N THR A 911 17.19 4.91 -11.16
CA THR A 911 17.70 3.95 -10.16
C THR A 911 17.93 2.52 -10.67
N THR A 912 17.46 2.16 -11.88
CA THR A 912 17.67 0.82 -12.47
C THR A 912 18.91 0.72 -13.37
N LEU A 913 19.72 1.78 -13.41
CA LEU A 913 20.95 1.89 -14.19
C LEU A 913 22.17 1.32 -13.41
N PRO A 914 23.11 0.61 -14.05
CA PRO A 914 24.29 0.05 -13.37
C PRO A 914 25.16 1.08 -12.65
N ALA A 915 25.59 0.76 -11.42
CA ALA A 915 26.15 1.74 -10.50
C ALA A 915 27.58 2.22 -10.82
N PHE A 916 27.70 3.53 -11.02
CA PHE A 916 28.65 4.48 -10.40
C PHE A 916 30.18 4.25 -10.32
N ALA A 917 30.71 3.04 -10.48
CA ALA A 917 32.13 2.70 -10.22
C ALA A 917 33.18 3.35 -11.17
N SER A 918 32.80 4.30 -12.02
CA SER A 918 33.70 4.96 -13.01
C SER A 918 33.44 6.46 -13.20
N PHE A 919 32.73 7.12 -12.27
CA PHE A 919 32.22 8.49 -12.47
C PHE A 919 33.29 9.58 -12.66
N ARG A 920 34.41 9.52 -11.90
CA ARG A 920 35.42 10.61 -11.83
C ARG A 920 36.08 11.00 -13.17
N HIS A 921 35.97 10.18 -14.22
CA HIS A 921 36.71 10.39 -15.47
C HIS A 921 35.86 10.86 -16.68
N CYS A 922 34.54 11.03 -16.54
CA CYS A 922 33.63 11.22 -17.68
C CYS A 922 33.00 12.63 -17.79
N ILE A 923 33.32 13.55 -16.89
CA ILE A 923 32.59 14.83 -16.74
C ILE A 923 32.83 15.82 -17.90
N MET A 924 33.91 15.67 -18.69
CA MET A 924 34.42 16.75 -19.56
C MET A 924 34.48 16.46 -21.09
N SER A 925 33.94 15.35 -21.61
CA SER A 925 34.23 14.91 -23.00
C SER A 925 33.06 14.72 -23.97
N ASN A 926 31.80 14.80 -23.54
CA ASN A 926 30.63 14.66 -24.42
C ASN A 926 29.47 15.51 -23.92
N THR A 927 28.93 16.40 -24.75
CA THR A 927 27.70 17.17 -24.48
C THR A 927 26.52 16.70 -25.33
N VAL A 928 25.31 16.90 -24.82
CA VAL A 928 24.03 16.58 -25.48
C VAL A 928 23.06 17.73 -25.25
N ALA A 929 22.36 18.16 -26.30
CA ALA A 929 21.39 19.26 -26.22
C ALA A 929 20.10 18.84 -25.47
N CYS A 930 19.68 19.60 -24.45
CA CYS A 930 18.38 19.39 -23.77
C CYS A 930 17.26 19.35 -24.84
N HIS A 931 16.37 18.36 -24.81
CA HIS A 931 15.28 18.16 -25.80
C HIS A 931 15.69 17.94 -27.28
N GLY A 932 16.98 17.96 -27.63
CA GLY A 932 17.46 17.65 -28.99
C GLY A 932 17.15 18.69 -30.08
N GLN A 933 16.90 19.95 -29.69
CA GLN A 933 16.81 21.10 -30.59
C GLN A 933 18.20 21.71 -30.84
N ALA A 934 18.40 22.39 -31.97
CA ALA A 934 19.71 22.92 -32.37
C ALA A 934 20.25 24.04 -31.45
N ASN A 935 19.35 24.80 -30.82
CA ASN A 935 19.69 25.97 -29.99
C ASN A 935 19.52 25.68 -28.48
N ALA A 936 19.42 24.41 -28.07
CA ALA A 936 19.21 24.05 -26.67
C ALA A 936 20.55 23.83 -25.92
N PRO A 937 20.60 24.05 -24.59
CA PRO A 937 21.82 23.98 -23.79
C PRO A 937 22.62 22.69 -23.98
N GLN A 938 23.94 22.82 -24.13
CA GLN A 938 24.91 21.74 -24.36
C GLN A 938 25.36 21.13 -23.02
N ILE A 939 24.73 20.03 -22.61
CA ILE A 939 24.85 19.48 -21.25
C ILE A 939 25.77 18.25 -21.26
N PRO A 940 26.78 18.12 -20.36
CA PRO A 940 27.59 16.92 -20.29
C PRO A 940 26.76 15.65 -20.11
N ALA A 941 27.02 14.63 -20.94
CA ALA A 941 26.16 13.47 -21.13
C ALA A 941 25.90 12.68 -19.84
N ALA A 942 26.79 12.76 -18.85
CA ALA A 942 26.63 12.16 -17.52
C ALA A 942 25.41 12.70 -16.75
N PHE A 943 25.11 14.00 -16.85
CA PHE A 943 23.93 14.61 -16.21
C PHE A 943 22.62 14.26 -16.91
N HIS A 944 22.72 13.87 -18.19
CA HIS A 944 21.58 13.47 -19.02
C HIS A 944 21.33 11.95 -18.97
N TYR A 945 22.37 11.15 -18.66
CA TYR A 945 22.39 9.70 -18.57
C TYR A 945 23.52 9.20 -17.63
N PRO A 946 23.23 8.75 -16.39
CA PRO A 946 24.24 8.36 -15.38
C PRO A 946 25.20 7.17 -15.69
N VAL A 947 25.35 6.72 -16.94
CA VAL A 947 26.05 5.45 -17.29
C VAL A 947 26.96 5.53 -18.53
N LEU A 948 26.97 6.63 -19.29
CA LEU A 948 27.57 6.63 -20.65
C LEU A 948 29.10 6.79 -20.71
N SER A 949 29.83 6.36 -19.69
CA SER A 949 31.31 6.39 -19.63
C SER A 949 32.01 5.22 -20.34
N SER A 950 31.26 4.22 -20.85
CA SER A 950 31.83 3.04 -21.52
C SER A 950 31.86 3.16 -23.05
N LYS A 951 32.92 2.63 -23.68
CA LYS A 951 33.24 2.81 -25.13
C LYS A 951 32.23 2.20 -26.13
N GLY A 952 31.09 1.66 -25.69
CA GLY A 952 30.03 1.12 -26.55
C GLY A 952 28.83 2.06 -26.82
N CYS A 953 28.68 3.15 -26.06
CA CYS A 953 27.40 3.85 -25.92
C CYS A 953 26.88 4.61 -27.16
N CYS A 954 27.73 4.93 -28.14
CA CYS A 954 27.37 5.72 -29.32
C CYS A 954 26.21 5.16 -30.17
N LYS A 955 25.89 3.86 -30.05
CA LYS A 955 24.78 3.23 -30.80
C LYS A 955 23.44 3.37 -30.07
N GLN A 956 23.41 3.17 -28.76
CA GLN A 956 22.20 3.30 -27.94
C GLN A 956 21.77 4.76 -27.79
N LEU A 957 22.72 5.70 -27.65
CA LEU A 957 22.46 7.15 -27.73
C LEU A 957 21.65 7.50 -28.99
N ARG A 958 22.12 7.06 -30.16
CA ARG A 958 21.48 7.33 -31.46
C ARG A 958 20.12 6.66 -31.64
N GLU A 959 19.81 5.61 -30.89
CA GLU A 959 18.47 5.01 -30.87
C GLU A 959 17.53 5.74 -29.90
N TYR A 960 18.00 6.15 -28.73
CA TYR A 960 17.22 6.96 -27.80
C TYR A 960 16.93 8.36 -28.37
N GLU A 961 17.91 8.99 -29.03
CA GLU A 961 17.70 10.19 -29.85
C GLU A 961 16.60 10.00 -30.89
N LYS A 962 16.60 8.88 -31.62
CA LYS A 962 15.55 8.57 -32.62
C LYS A 962 14.18 8.38 -31.98
N ILE A 963 14.10 7.84 -30.75
CA ILE A 963 12.86 7.70 -29.99
C ILE A 963 12.35 9.07 -29.51
N CYS A 964 13.23 9.92 -28.97
CA CYS A 964 12.89 11.28 -28.56
C CYS A 964 12.48 12.15 -29.75
N LYS A 965 13.27 12.13 -30.85
CA LYS A 965 12.94 12.85 -32.11
C LYS A 965 11.62 12.35 -32.72
N LYS A 966 11.28 11.05 -32.60
CA LYS A 966 9.94 10.54 -32.94
C LYS A 966 8.83 11.08 -32.04
N LYS A 967 9.01 11.11 -30.71
CA LYS A 967 8.01 11.65 -29.77
C LYS A 967 7.77 13.15 -29.96
N CYS A 968 8.83 13.94 -30.20
CA CYS A 968 8.71 15.36 -30.54
C CYS A 968 7.97 15.55 -31.88
N ALA A 969 8.35 14.80 -32.92
CA ALA A 969 7.64 14.83 -34.21
C ALA A 969 6.15 14.45 -34.10
N GLN A 970 5.76 13.58 -33.16
CA GLN A 970 4.36 13.28 -32.88
C GLN A 970 3.63 14.43 -32.17
N LYS A 971 4.23 15.10 -31.18
CA LYS A 971 3.64 16.34 -30.61
C LYS A 971 3.46 17.43 -31.68
N ASP A 972 4.44 17.59 -32.58
CA ASP A 972 4.36 18.53 -33.70
C ASP A 972 3.28 18.15 -34.74
N GLN A 973 3.07 16.85 -35.00
CA GLN A 973 1.98 16.41 -35.88
C GLN A 973 0.60 16.63 -35.26
N VAL A 974 0.44 16.57 -33.93
CA VAL A 974 -0.80 16.96 -33.26
C VAL A 974 -1.04 18.47 -33.42
N LYS A 975 -0.05 19.33 -33.16
CA LYS A 975 -0.18 20.79 -33.39
C LYS A 975 -0.43 21.15 -34.86
N LYS A 976 0.23 20.47 -35.81
CA LYS A 976 0.06 20.71 -37.26
C LYS A 976 -1.21 20.06 -37.84
N GLY A 977 -1.79 19.07 -37.17
CA GLY A 977 -3.06 18.43 -37.55
C GLY A 977 -4.24 19.39 -37.52
N CYS A 978 -4.34 20.22 -36.47
CA CYS A 978 -5.41 21.22 -36.33
C CYS A 978 -5.31 22.40 -37.33
N ILE A 979 -4.19 22.54 -38.05
CA ILE A 979 -3.94 23.66 -38.98
C ILE A 979 -4.14 23.25 -40.46
N ARG A 980 -4.28 21.95 -40.76
CA ARG A 980 -4.44 21.43 -42.14
C ARG A 980 -5.86 20.98 -42.52
N LYS A 981 -6.88 21.78 -42.16
CA LYS A 981 -8.22 21.75 -42.79
C LYS A 981 -8.81 23.15 -43.00
N LYS A 982 -8.20 23.96 -43.87
CA LYS A 982 -8.87 25.04 -44.62
C LYS A 982 -8.12 25.35 -45.92
N ASN A 983 -8.86 25.79 -46.92
CA ASN A 983 -8.44 26.41 -48.18
C ASN A 983 -7.58 25.58 -49.16
N SER A 984 -8.25 24.75 -49.97
CA SER A 984 -7.80 24.39 -51.31
C SER A 984 -8.86 24.73 -52.37
N LYS A 985 -8.90 26.00 -52.81
CA LYS A 985 -9.49 26.44 -54.09
C LYS A 985 -9.04 27.89 -54.37
N ARG A 986 -8.21 28.09 -55.41
CA ARG A 986 -7.90 29.42 -55.98
C ARG A 986 -8.99 29.79 -56.99
N GLY A 987 -9.43 31.05 -57.03
CA GLY A 987 -10.51 31.48 -57.92
C GLY A 987 -10.72 32.99 -58.05
N LYS A 988 -9.78 33.68 -58.72
CA LYS A 988 -9.83 35.09 -59.21
C LYS A 988 -9.69 36.23 -58.17
N LYS A 989 -8.78 37.17 -58.50
CA LYS A 989 -8.73 38.64 -58.24
C LYS A 989 -8.91 39.19 -56.80
N ALA A 990 -8.26 40.27 -56.36
CA ALA A 990 -7.05 41.02 -56.78
C ALA A 990 -6.64 42.01 -55.63
N THR A 991 -5.45 42.63 -55.70
CA THR A 991 -4.99 43.86 -54.98
C THR A 991 -5.39 44.05 -53.50
N VAL A 992 -4.53 43.91 -52.48
CA VAL A 992 -3.28 44.68 -52.18
C VAL A 992 -3.49 46.18 -51.96
N VAL A 993 -3.46 46.61 -50.68
CA VAL A 993 -2.74 47.78 -50.15
C VAL A 993 -2.27 47.42 -48.71
N ASN A 994 -1.11 47.93 -48.26
CA ASN A 994 -0.62 47.81 -46.86
C ASN A 994 -1.18 48.98 -46.00
N LEU A 995 -1.03 49.05 -44.67
CA LEU A 995 0.19 49.48 -43.95
C LEU A 995 -0.04 49.47 -42.43
N LYS A 996 1.03 49.18 -41.66
CA LYS A 996 1.48 49.78 -40.37
C LYS A 996 0.49 49.88 -39.18
N GLU A 997 0.85 49.45 -37.95
CA GLU A 997 1.82 50.09 -37.02
C GLU A 997 1.39 51.56 -36.75
N GLU A 998 1.15 52.02 -35.51
CA GLU A 998 2.08 51.94 -34.37
C GLU A 998 1.39 51.99 -32.96
N HIS A 999 1.89 52.76 -31.99
CA HIS A 999 1.79 52.51 -30.53
C HIS A 999 0.98 53.53 -29.67
N HIS A 1000 0.73 53.12 -28.41
CA HIS A 1000 0.63 53.91 -27.15
C HIS A 1000 -0.64 54.70 -26.73
N HIS A 1001 -1.05 54.45 -25.45
CA HIS A 1001 -1.49 55.39 -24.39
C HIS A 1001 -2.70 56.34 -24.63
N GLN A 1002 -3.39 56.90 -23.62
CA GLN A 1002 -3.43 56.73 -22.14
C GLN A 1002 -4.78 57.29 -21.61
N HIS A 1003 -5.30 56.75 -20.48
CA HIS A 1003 -6.24 57.45 -19.56
C HIS A 1003 -7.59 57.94 -20.18
N ASN A 1004 -8.59 58.43 -19.45
CA ASN A 1004 -8.88 58.41 -18.00
C ASN A 1004 -10.42 58.39 -17.79
N GLU A 1005 -10.87 58.15 -16.53
CA GLU A 1005 -12.04 58.79 -15.86
C GLU A 1005 -13.46 58.76 -16.51
N THR A 1006 -14.59 58.77 -15.80
CA THR A 1006 -15.02 58.36 -14.43
C THR A 1006 -16.57 58.43 -14.40
N ILE A 1007 -17.23 57.76 -13.43
CA ILE A 1007 -18.49 58.21 -12.77
C ILE A 1007 -19.80 58.25 -13.62
N ASN A 1008 -21.01 57.94 -13.12
CA ASN A 1008 -21.49 57.07 -12.01
C ASN A 1008 -23.04 56.94 -12.06
N ILE A 1009 -23.63 56.10 -11.17
CA ILE A 1009 -24.98 56.23 -10.54
C ILE A 1009 -26.29 56.02 -11.36
N SER A 1010 -27.15 55.11 -10.84
CA SER A 1010 -28.63 54.93 -11.03
C SER A 1010 -29.16 54.59 -12.44
N GLY A 1011 -30.31 53.93 -12.64
CA GLY A 1011 -31.40 53.48 -11.75
C GLY A 1011 -32.72 54.16 -12.15
N SER A 1012 -33.82 53.48 -12.50
CA SER A 1012 -34.62 52.56 -11.66
C SER A 1012 -35.90 52.12 -12.43
N ASN A 1013 -36.62 51.10 -11.92
CA ASN A 1013 -38.03 50.74 -12.26
C ASN A 1013 -38.34 50.33 -13.73
N GLY A 1014 -39.44 49.63 -14.05
CA GLY A 1014 -40.39 48.89 -13.19
C GLY A 1014 -41.76 48.62 -13.85
N VAL A 1015 -42.09 47.32 -14.06
CA VAL A 1015 -43.43 46.68 -14.09
C VAL A 1015 -44.55 47.24 -15.00
N HIS A 1016 -45.14 46.38 -15.87
CA HIS A 1016 -46.59 46.05 -15.98
C HIS A 1016 -46.80 44.98 -17.10
N ILE A 1017 -47.55 43.87 -16.88
CA ILE A 1017 -49.01 43.63 -17.09
C ILE A 1017 -49.46 43.78 -18.57
N GLY A 1018 -50.20 42.83 -19.18
CA GLY A 1018 -50.71 41.54 -18.67
C GLY A 1018 -51.64 40.78 -19.64
N ASP A 1019 -52.40 39.82 -19.10
CA ASP A 1019 -53.69 39.23 -19.52
C ASP A 1019 -53.79 38.59 -20.94
N THR A 1020 -53.82 37.26 -21.12
CA THR A 1020 -54.88 36.23 -20.87
C THR A 1020 -56.13 36.30 -21.76
N ASN A 1021 -56.40 35.24 -22.56
CA ASN A 1021 -57.53 34.31 -22.32
C ASN A 1021 -57.71 33.13 -23.32
N ILE A 1022 -57.84 31.92 -22.74
CA ILE A 1022 -58.84 30.85 -23.00
C ILE A 1022 -59.04 30.29 -24.43
N THR A 1023 -58.67 29.01 -24.63
CA THR A 1023 -59.63 27.89 -24.89
C THR A 1023 -58.97 26.50 -24.74
N ASN A 1024 -59.75 25.49 -24.31
CA ASN A 1024 -59.39 24.06 -24.35
C ASN A 1024 -59.73 23.48 -25.76
N VAL A 1025 -59.40 22.26 -26.21
CA VAL A 1025 -59.46 20.89 -25.65
C VAL A 1025 -58.41 20.04 -26.41
N GLN A 1026 -57.52 19.27 -25.77
CA GLN A 1026 -57.53 17.78 -25.61
C GLN A 1026 -57.90 16.96 -26.86
N GLN A 1027 -57.36 15.77 -27.15
CA GLN A 1027 -56.53 14.76 -26.44
C GLN A 1027 -55.35 14.32 -27.39
N SER A 1028 -54.42 13.38 -27.18
CA SER A 1028 -53.98 12.40 -26.14
C SER A 1028 -52.52 11.94 -26.53
N GLU A 1029 -51.73 11.00 -25.97
CA GLU A 1029 -51.68 10.09 -24.79
C GLU A 1029 -50.14 9.79 -24.55
N VAL A 1030 -49.53 9.46 -23.40
CA VAL A 1030 -49.90 8.84 -22.10
C VAL A 1030 -50.07 7.30 -22.22
N THR A 1031 -49.30 6.39 -21.61
CA THR A 1031 -48.20 6.35 -20.59
C THR A 1031 -47.18 5.23 -20.99
N THR A 1032 -45.89 5.20 -20.59
CA THR A 1032 -45.29 4.84 -19.27
C THR A 1032 -45.91 3.60 -18.58
N SER A 1033 -45.19 2.81 -17.76
CA SER A 1033 -43.93 3.06 -17.02
C SER A 1033 -42.82 2.03 -17.24
#